data_AF-A0A0F9DTV2-F1
#
_entry.id   AF-A0A0F9DTV2-F1
#
_cell.length_a   1.000
_cell.length_b   1.000
_cell.length_c   1.000
_cell.angle_alpha   90.00
_cell.angle_beta   90.00
_cell.angle_gamma   90.00
#
_symmetry.space_group_name_H-M   'P 1'
#
loop_
_entity.id
_entity.type
_entity.pdbx_description
1 polymer ?
#
loop_
_entity_poly.entity_id
_entity_poly.type
_entity_poly.pdbx_seq_one_letter_code
_entity_poly.pdbx_strand_id
1 'polypeptide(L)'
;LNVPVIKGLRLASRTRNQWQFSADGIPADKVHYKLAMPELQGVSQPMVLATAEPEVLDPLTGVALTLTRPVPNRVAALAERLKRWQALQTKDNARKRVAIIYYNHPPGRQNIGADNLDVPASLFEMLTWLKAEGYKTGPIPDSPEALLDLIQQRGVSLPDDPRSLKEMATKVPSMSAQTYRQYFQSLPAVVQQEMVNGPTGYLHERLEQAHQLGEQALALGILNRGVKDLRNLIEHIKHPDRATALARLDQYEALWNQRLTQGGHKSELDAQRALLVGTNIPALKGWGEAPGRSMVVNDRLIFPGLTFGNIFIGPQPPRGWEVDEELLHANTTFPPTHQYVGFYHWLRDHYAADALVYVGRHSTREFLPRRRAGLTEDDYPDLLGGDLPLIYPYIVDGVGEGIQAKRRALGVMISHLTPPLAVTELYDDLLEIRQLVETWESAVEPDSPTRERALEMLREKIAALDIGEDIEHEIASEMGLSADEVSVDELSPELLVHEAGHYVTDIQEHYMPLGLHVFGRDWTADMLDTMLTSMASESGTPAPGLRQKLAASPAAERASWLNALEGRFVAPGQGNDPLRTPDVLPTGRNFHALSDDLIPTRVAWSLAEDLFEKAEKTGTRQRDKSDALVLWASDTVRDEGVMIAF
;
A
#
# COMPACT_ATOMS: atom_id res chain seq x y z
N LEU A 1 -1.20 1.53 -31.68
CA LEU A 1 -1.69 2.86 -31.26
C LEU A 1 -0.68 3.60 -30.37
N ASN A 2 0.01 2.92 -29.44
CA ASN A 2 1.02 3.50 -28.54
C ASN A 2 0.56 4.77 -27.78
N VAL A 3 -0.69 4.76 -27.33
CA VAL A 3 -1.30 5.84 -26.53
C VAL A 3 -1.82 5.29 -25.21
N PRO A 4 -1.95 6.12 -24.15
CA PRO A 4 -2.51 5.70 -22.88
C PRO A 4 -3.95 5.21 -23.05
N VAL A 5 -4.29 4.11 -22.37
CA VAL A 5 -5.63 3.53 -22.39
C VAL A 5 -6.28 3.76 -21.04
N ILE A 6 -7.39 4.51 -21.03
CA ILE A 6 -8.12 4.90 -19.82
C ILE A 6 -9.54 4.33 -19.85
N LYS A 7 -10.05 3.86 -18.70
CA LYS A 7 -11.41 3.34 -18.59
C LYS A 7 -12.40 4.36 -18.04
N GLY A 8 -13.36 4.75 -18.87
CA GLY A 8 -14.60 5.36 -18.42
C GLY A 8 -15.60 4.30 -17.93
N LEU A 9 -16.04 4.39 -16.68
CA LEU A 9 -16.97 3.47 -16.04
C LEU A 9 -18.39 4.03 -16.02
N ARG A 10 -19.34 3.15 -16.33
CA ARG A 10 -20.78 3.40 -16.21
C ARG A 10 -21.36 2.50 -15.11
N LEU A 11 -21.88 3.12 -14.07
CA LEU A 11 -22.58 2.45 -12.96
C LEU A 11 -24.07 2.38 -13.28
N ALA A 12 -24.51 1.26 -13.87
CA ALA A 12 -25.92 1.06 -14.23
C ALA A 12 -26.80 0.64 -13.04
N SER A 13 -26.19 0.24 -11.92
CA SER A 13 -26.89 -0.24 -10.72
C SER A 13 -26.86 0.73 -9.54
N ARG A 14 -26.27 1.93 -9.71
CA ARG A 14 -26.19 2.94 -8.65
C ARG A 14 -26.52 4.32 -9.18
N THR A 15 -27.40 5.01 -8.46
CA THR A 15 -27.60 6.44 -8.65
C THR A 15 -26.38 7.23 -8.20
N ARG A 16 -26.32 8.52 -8.56
CA ARG A 16 -25.24 9.41 -8.10
C ARG A 16 -25.14 9.45 -6.58
N ASN A 17 -26.27 9.56 -5.88
CA ASN A 17 -26.29 9.61 -4.41
C ASN A 17 -25.87 8.27 -3.80
N GLN A 18 -26.34 7.14 -4.34
CA GLN A 18 -25.93 5.82 -3.88
C GLN A 18 -24.41 5.61 -4.04
N TRP A 19 -23.84 6.06 -5.16
CA TRP A 19 -22.39 6.04 -5.37
C TRP A 19 -21.66 6.98 -4.39
N GLN A 20 -22.14 8.22 -4.25
CA GLN A 20 -21.60 9.25 -3.36
C GLN A 20 -21.68 8.88 -1.87
N PHE A 21 -22.60 8.01 -1.46
CA PHE A 21 -22.74 7.61 -0.05
C PHE A 21 -22.27 6.18 0.24
N SER A 22 -21.79 5.48 -0.79
CA SER A 22 -21.26 4.14 -0.65
C SER A 22 -19.86 4.10 -0.01
N ALA A 23 -19.56 3.01 0.69
CA ALA A 23 -18.23 2.75 1.24
C ALA A 23 -17.28 2.11 0.21
N ASP A 24 -17.84 1.46 -0.82
CA ASP A 24 -17.10 0.69 -1.82
C ASP A 24 -16.94 1.41 -3.17
N GLY A 25 -17.81 2.37 -3.49
CA GLY A 25 -17.85 3.07 -4.77
C GLY A 25 -18.38 2.21 -5.90
N ILE A 26 -17.59 1.22 -6.35
CA ILE A 26 -18.02 0.19 -7.30
C ILE A 26 -18.54 -1.01 -6.49
N PRO A 27 -19.74 -1.54 -6.80
CA PRO A 27 -20.24 -2.77 -6.18
C PRO A 27 -19.26 -3.93 -6.34
N ALA A 28 -19.09 -4.72 -5.27
CA ALA A 28 -18.14 -5.84 -5.24
C ALA A 28 -18.34 -6.83 -6.41
N ASP A 29 -19.59 -7.18 -6.72
CA ASP A 29 -19.96 -8.08 -7.82
C ASP A 29 -19.67 -7.53 -9.22
N LYS A 30 -19.28 -6.26 -9.32
CA LYS A 30 -18.89 -5.61 -10.59
C LYS A 30 -17.40 -5.37 -10.72
N VAL A 31 -16.60 -5.54 -9.65
CA VAL A 31 -15.16 -5.25 -9.64
C VAL A 31 -14.42 -6.01 -10.74
N HIS A 32 -14.65 -7.32 -10.82
CA HIS A 32 -13.99 -8.18 -11.82
C HIS A 32 -14.16 -7.66 -13.26
N TYR A 33 -15.41 -7.49 -13.71
CA TYR A 33 -15.72 -7.07 -15.08
C TYR A 33 -15.38 -5.60 -15.38
N LYS A 34 -15.40 -4.73 -14.37
CA LYS A 34 -15.21 -3.29 -14.54
C LYS A 34 -13.76 -2.85 -14.37
N LEU A 35 -12.98 -3.55 -13.55
CA LEU A 35 -11.61 -3.22 -13.19
C LEU A 35 -10.63 -4.32 -13.60
N ALA A 36 -10.73 -5.51 -13.00
CA ALA A 36 -9.72 -6.57 -13.16
C ALA A 36 -9.52 -6.99 -14.63
N MET A 37 -10.61 -7.30 -15.35
CA MET A 37 -10.52 -7.69 -16.77
C MET A 37 -9.88 -6.60 -17.66
N PRO A 38 -10.28 -5.31 -17.58
CA PRO A 38 -9.56 -4.24 -18.27
C PRO A 38 -8.07 -4.10 -17.91
N GLU A 39 -7.67 -4.39 -16.66
CA GLU A 39 -6.27 -4.30 -16.24
C GLU A 39 -5.37 -5.28 -17.02
N LEU A 40 -5.89 -6.46 -17.38
CA LEU A 40 -5.24 -7.44 -18.28
C LEU A 40 -4.90 -6.84 -19.67
N GLN A 41 -5.69 -5.87 -20.11
CA GLN A 41 -5.53 -5.20 -21.40
C GLN A 41 -4.60 -3.97 -21.32
N GLY A 42 -3.94 -3.76 -20.19
CA GLY A 42 -3.09 -2.59 -19.93
C GLY A 42 -3.87 -1.32 -19.62
N VAL A 43 -5.18 -1.44 -19.35
CA VAL A 43 -5.99 -0.31 -18.94
C VAL A 43 -5.59 0.09 -17.52
N SER A 44 -5.41 1.39 -17.33
CA SER A 44 -5.15 2.01 -16.03
C SER A 44 -6.19 3.10 -15.79
N GLN A 45 -6.18 3.69 -14.60
CA GLN A 45 -6.93 4.93 -14.32
C GLN A 45 -8.47 4.80 -14.47
N PRO A 46 -9.12 3.84 -13.78
CA PRO A 46 -10.57 3.67 -13.87
C PRO A 46 -11.34 4.84 -13.23
N MET A 47 -12.18 5.53 -14.01
CA MET A 47 -12.99 6.66 -13.52
C MET A 47 -14.47 6.46 -13.80
N VAL A 48 -15.33 6.70 -12.80
CA VAL A 48 -16.78 6.70 -12.98
C VAL A 48 -17.21 7.97 -13.72
N LEU A 49 -17.85 7.81 -14.87
CA LEU A 49 -18.29 8.91 -15.73
C LEU A 49 -19.80 9.03 -15.82
N ALA A 50 -20.54 7.96 -15.49
CA ALA A 50 -21.99 7.95 -15.59
C ALA A 50 -22.59 7.04 -14.52
N THR A 51 -23.71 7.48 -13.96
CA THR A 51 -24.49 6.76 -12.93
C THR A 51 -25.92 6.53 -13.41
N ALA A 52 -26.62 5.60 -12.77
CA ALA A 52 -28.03 5.36 -13.03
C ALA A 52 -28.88 6.55 -12.58
N GLU A 53 -30.03 6.72 -13.23
CA GLU A 53 -31.15 7.50 -12.73
C GLU A 53 -32.11 6.58 -11.98
N PRO A 54 -33.00 7.13 -11.13
CA PRO A 54 -34.13 6.36 -10.60
C PRO A 54 -34.91 5.69 -11.73
N GLU A 55 -35.40 4.49 -11.47
CA GLU A 55 -36.22 3.74 -12.41
C GLU A 55 -37.48 4.52 -12.79
N VAL A 56 -37.78 4.58 -14.08
CA VAL A 56 -38.99 5.21 -14.61
C VAL A 56 -39.78 4.18 -15.40
N LEU A 57 -41.07 4.04 -15.11
CA LEU A 57 -41.97 3.23 -15.91
C LEU A 57 -42.34 4.01 -17.18
N ASP A 58 -42.09 3.39 -18.33
CA ASP A 58 -42.54 3.93 -19.60
C ASP A 58 -44.08 3.99 -19.62
N PRO A 59 -44.70 5.16 -19.84
CA PRO A 59 -46.14 5.35 -19.65
C PRO A 59 -46.99 4.64 -20.72
N LEU A 60 -46.39 4.21 -21.85
CA LEU A 60 -47.11 3.54 -22.94
C LEU A 60 -47.01 2.02 -22.84
N THR A 61 -45.87 1.50 -22.42
CA THR A 61 -45.55 0.07 -22.42
C THR A 61 -45.54 -0.55 -21.03
N GLY A 62 -45.42 0.26 -19.98
CA GLY A 62 -45.24 -0.20 -18.59
C GLY A 62 -43.84 -0.76 -18.31
N VAL A 63 -42.89 -0.66 -19.26
CA VAL A 63 -41.52 -1.16 -19.09
C VAL A 63 -40.75 -0.29 -18.10
N ALA A 64 -40.12 -0.91 -17.12
CA ALA A 64 -39.17 -0.27 -16.21
C ALA A 64 -37.87 0.07 -16.93
N LEU A 65 -37.53 1.35 -16.99
CA LEU A 65 -36.32 1.86 -17.61
C LEU A 65 -35.40 2.48 -16.57
N THR A 66 -34.16 1.99 -16.53
CA THR A 66 -33.06 2.62 -15.78
C THR A 66 -32.10 3.23 -16.78
N LEU A 67 -32.16 4.55 -16.95
CA LEU A 67 -31.22 5.29 -17.80
C LEU A 67 -29.94 5.60 -17.03
N THR A 68 -28.86 5.86 -17.75
CA THR A 68 -27.61 6.36 -17.14
C THR A 68 -27.31 7.76 -17.61
N ARG A 69 -26.96 8.66 -16.70
CA ARG A 69 -26.57 10.05 -17.01
C ARG A 69 -25.07 10.27 -16.76
N PRO A 70 -24.39 11.03 -17.64
CA PRO A 70 -23.03 11.47 -17.38
C PRO A 70 -22.96 12.33 -16.10
N VAL A 71 -21.86 12.19 -15.36
CA VAL A 71 -21.53 13.00 -14.19
C VAL A 71 -20.57 14.11 -14.66
N PRO A 72 -21.04 15.37 -14.84
CA PRO A 72 -20.31 16.36 -15.64
C PRO A 72 -18.90 16.69 -15.14
N ASN A 73 -18.70 16.82 -13.83
CA ASN A 73 -17.39 17.08 -13.24
C ASN A 73 -16.42 15.91 -13.45
N ARG A 74 -16.90 14.66 -13.45
CA ARG A 74 -16.05 13.48 -13.73
C ARG A 74 -15.68 13.37 -15.21
N VAL A 75 -16.60 13.72 -16.10
CA VAL A 75 -16.30 13.83 -17.54
C VAL A 75 -15.27 14.92 -17.80
N ALA A 76 -15.40 16.08 -17.14
CA ALA A 76 -14.43 17.17 -17.24
C ALA A 76 -13.04 16.77 -16.70
N ALA A 77 -12.97 16.09 -15.55
CA ALA A 77 -11.72 15.59 -14.97
C ALA A 77 -11.03 14.59 -15.92
N LEU A 78 -11.77 13.62 -16.47
CA LEU A 78 -11.21 12.69 -17.45
C LEU A 78 -10.68 13.42 -18.70
N ALA A 79 -11.41 14.42 -19.19
CA ALA A 79 -10.98 15.22 -20.33
C ALA A 79 -9.69 16.01 -20.03
N GLU A 80 -9.57 16.58 -18.84
CA GLU A 80 -8.34 17.27 -18.40
C GLU A 80 -7.18 16.29 -18.25
N ARG A 81 -7.41 15.11 -17.67
CA ARG A 81 -6.40 14.04 -17.58
C ARG A 81 -5.91 13.60 -18.96
N LEU A 82 -6.81 13.43 -19.93
CA LEU A 82 -6.43 13.13 -21.32
C LEU A 82 -5.57 14.24 -21.95
N LYS A 83 -5.90 15.52 -21.70
CA LYS A 83 -5.08 16.65 -22.16
C LYS A 83 -3.69 16.63 -21.51
N ARG A 84 -3.58 16.26 -20.23
CA ARG A 84 -2.28 16.16 -19.53
C ARG A 84 -1.40 15.05 -20.10
N TRP A 85 -1.98 13.89 -20.40
CA TRP A 85 -1.28 12.81 -21.11
C TRP A 85 -0.85 13.25 -22.52
N GLN A 86 -1.70 13.97 -23.25
CA GLN A 86 -1.34 14.56 -24.55
C GLN A 86 -0.23 15.62 -24.43
N ALA A 87 -0.22 16.40 -23.35
CA ALA A 87 0.83 17.37 -23.09
C ALA A 87 2.19 16.68 -22.92
N LEU A 88 2.24 15.51 -22.27
CA LEU A 88 3.47 14.70 -22.20
C LEU A 88 3.96 14.23 -23.57
N GLN A 89 3.06 13.95 -24.51
CA GLN A 89 3.44 13.55 -25.87
C GLN A 89 3.96 14.72 -26.72
N THR A 90 3.43 15.92 -26.50
CA THR A 90 3.61 17.07 -27.42
C THR A 90 4.59 18.13 -26.91
N LYS A 91 4.81 18.20 -25.60
CA LYS A 91 5.75 19.14 -24.97
C LYS A 91 7.17 18.64 -25.11
N ASP A 92 8.11 19.51 -25.45
CA ASP A 92 9.53 19.15 -25.47
C ASP A 92 10.02 18.76 -24.07
N ASN A 93 10.87 17.73 -23.99
CA ASN A 93 11.44 17.26 -22.72
C ASN A 93 12.12 18.38 -21.91
N ALA A 94 12.81 19.31 -22.58
CA ALA A 94 13.43 20.48 -21.94
C ALA A 94 12.44 21.42 -21.23
N ARG A 95 11.15 21.38 -21.60
CA ARG A 95 10.07 22.18 -21.00
C ARG A 95 9.21 21.38 -20.03
N LYS A 96 9.28 20.05 -20.03
CA LYS A 96 8.54 19.20 -19.09
C LYS A 96 9.05 19.40 -17.66
N ARG A 97 8.13 19.42 -16.71
CA ARG A 97 8.36 19.45 -15.27
C ARG A 97 7.92 18.13 -14.66
N VAL A 98 8.85 17.42 -14.03
CA VAL A 98 8.57 16.12 -13.40
C VAL A 98 8.77 16.27 -11.90
N ALA A 99 7.84 15.73 -11.12
CA ALA A 99 7.97 15.63 -9.68
C ALA A 99 8.13 14.15 -9.29
N ILE A 100 9.30 13.80 -8.80
CA ILE A 100 9.65 12.46 -8.33
C ILE A 100 9.51 12.43 -6.80
N ILE A 101 8.74 11.47 -6.30
CA ILE A 101 8.35 11.38 -4.91
C ILE A 101 8.78 10.00 -4.40
N TYR A 102 9.56 9.99 -3.31
CA TYR A 102 10.00 8.77 -2.63
C TYR A 102 9.42 8.69 -1.21
N TYR A 103 9.55 7.53 -0.58
CA TYR A 103 9.06 7.29 0.77
C TYR A 103 10.09 7.64 1.82
N ASN A 104 9.59 8.28 2.87
CA ASN A 104 10.35 8.59 4.07
C ASN A 104 9.48 8.32 5.29
N HIS A 105 9.19 7.04 5.52
CA HIS A 105 8.33 6.59 6.62
C HIS A 105 9.00 5.44 7.41
N PRO A 106 9.02 5.50 8.75
CA PRO A 106 8.67 6.66 9.59
C PRO A 106 9.52 7.89 9.24
N PRO A 107 9.02 9.13 9.39
CA PRO A 107 9.81 10.32 9.04
C PRO A 107 11.11 10.43 9.82
N GLY A 108 12.18 10.80 9.14
CA GLY A 108 13.51 10.87 9.75
C GLY A 108 14.63 10.60 8.76
N ARG A 109 15.87 10.88 9.17
CA ARG A 109 17.04 10.81 8.27
C ARG A 109 17.47 9.39 7.89
N GLN A 110 16.98 8.39 8.63
CA GLN A 110 17.43 7.00 8.50
C GLN A 110 16.50 6.16 7.60
N ASN A 111 15.30 6.67 7.29
CA ASN A 111 14.22 5.86 6.71
C ASN A 111 13.93 6.25 5.25
N ILE A 112 14.97 6.33 4.42
CA ILE A 112 14.81 6.56 2.97
C ILE A 112 14.98 5.21 2.29
N GLY A 113 13.87 4.60 1.91
CA GLY A 113 13.86 3.27 1.33
C GLY A 113 12.50 2.93 0.77
N ALA A 114 12.47 1.84 0.01
CA ALA A 114 11.27 1.16 -0.43
C ALA A 114 11.60 -0.32 -0.48
N ASP A 115 10.57 -1.18 -0.42
CA ASP A 115 10.77 -2.63 -0.39
C ASP A 115 11.75 -3.08 -1.48
N ASN A 116 12.88 -3.61 -1.02
CA ASN A 116 13.88 -4.26 -1.87
C ASN A 116 14.44 -3.37 -3.01
N LEU A 117 14.31 -2.04 -2.89
CA LEU A 117 14.76 -1.07 -3.88
C LEU A 117 15.75 -0.07 -3.25
N ASP A 118 16.91 0.09 -3.89
CA ASP A 118 17.87 1.14 -3.55
C ASP A 118 17.35 2.47 -4.13
N VAL A 119 16.60 3.20 -3.30
CA VAL A 119 15.96 4.47 -3.68
C VAL A 119 17.00 5.52 -4.09
N PRO A 120 18.06 5.83 -3.31
CA PRO A 120 19.05 6.82 -3.71
C PRO A 120 19.73 6.51 -5.05
N ALA A 121 20.18 5.28 -5.26
CA ALA A 121 20.78 4.88 -6.54
C ALA A 121 19.78 4.95 -7.69
N SER A 122 18.54 4.50 -7.48
CA SER A 122 17.48 4.56 -8.49
C SER A 122 17.12 6.01 -8.86
N LEU A 123 17.05 6.92 -7.90
CA LEU A 123 16.83 8.36 -8.15
C LEU A 123 17.98 8.98 -8.95
N PHE A 124 19.22 8.56 -8.67
CA PHE A 124 20.39 9.00 -9.42
C PHE A 124 20.37 8.53 -10.88
N GLU A 125 20.02 7.27 -11.12
CA GLU A 125 19.81 6.72 -12.47
C GLU A 125 18.72 7.51 -13.22
N MET A 126 17.56 7.71 -12.58
CA MET A 126 16.46 8.50 -13.17
C MET A 126 16.89 9.92 -13.56
N LEU A 127 17.65 10.63 -12.70
CA LEU A 127 18.18 11.96 -13.01
C LEU A 127 19.13 11.93 -14.21
N THR A 128 19.99 10.92 -14.28
CA THR A 128 20.95 10.75 -15.37
C THR A 128 20.23 10.48 -16.69
N TRP A 129 19.21 9.61 -16.69
CA TRP A 129 18.40 9.34 -17.87
C TRP A 129 17.59 10.55 -18.30
N LEU A 130 16.94 11.27 -17.37
CA LEU A 130 16.23 12.50 -17.70
C LEU A 130 17.16 13.55 -18.34
N LYS A 131 18.38 13.70 -17.82
CA LYS A 131 19.38 14.58 -18.42
C LYS A 131 19.76 14.13 -19.84
N ALA A 132 19.97 12.83 -20.05
CA ALA A 132 20.29 12.25 -21.36
C ALA A 132 19.15 12.44 -22.38
N GLU A 133 17.90 12.32 -21.93
CA GLU A 133 16.68 12.54 -22.72
C GLU A 133 16.35 14.03 -22.94
N GLY A 134 17.24 14.94 -22.54
CA GLY A 134 17.12 16.37 -22.81
C GLY A 134 16.19 17.13 -21.85
N TYR A 135 15.81 16.56 -20.71
CA TYR A 135 15.15 17.32 -19.66
C TYR A 135 16.10 18.34 -19.06
N LYS A 136 15.55 19.50 -18.67
CA LYS A 136 16.34 20.56 -18.04
C LYS A 136 16.61 20.21 -16.58
N THR A 137 17.75 19.60 -16.28
CA THR A 137 18.16 19.25 -14.91
C THR A 137 19.16 20.24 -14.29
N GLY A 138 19.97 20.92 -15.13
CA GLY A 138 21.11 21.69 -14.63
C GLY A 138 22.25 20.76 -14.14
N PRO A 139 23.10 21.21 -13.22
CA PRO A 139 24.09 20.33 -12.60
C PRO A 139 23.37 19.29 -11.73
N ILE A 140 23.73 18.03 -11.92
CA ILE A 140 23.30 16.91 -11.07
C ILE A 140 24.51 16.46 -10.23
N PRO A 141 24.31 15.79 -9.08
CA PRO A 141 25.40 15.27 -8.26
C PRO A 141 26.28 14.29 -9.05
N ASP A 142 27.49 14.03 -8.56
CA ASP A 142 28.45 13.15 -9.25
C ASP A 142 28.23 11.67 -8.94
N SER A 143 27.52 11.34 -7.86
CA SER A 143 27.24 9.96 -7.44
C SER A 143 25.92 9.82 -6.67
N PRO A 144 25.40 8.59 -6.50
CA PRO A 144 24.27 8.29 -5.62
C PRO A 144 24.47 8.77 -4.18
N GLU A 145 25.68 8.63 -3.63
CA GLU A 145 26.03 9.05 -2.27
C GLU A 145 25.96 10.57 -2.13
N ALA A 146 26.49 11.31 -3.12
CA ALA A 146 26.37 12.76 -3.15
C ALA A 146 24.91 13.22 -3.25
N LEU A 147 24.06 12.47 -3.97
CA LEU A 147 22.62 12.74 -4.00
C LEU A 147 21.97 12.46 -2.63
N LEU A 148 22.32 11.34 -2.00
CA LEU A 148 21.84 10.97 -0.66
C LEU A 148 22.19 12.03 0.38
N ASP A 149 23.41 12.57 0.37
CA ASP A 149 23.82 13.66 1.26
C ASP A 149 22.92 14.89 1.10
N LEU A 150 22.57 15.26 -0.13
CA LEU A 150 21.65 16.38 -0.38
C LEU A 150 20.23 16.05 0.10
N ILE A 151 19.78 14.80 -0.09
CA ILE A 151 18.49 14.31 0.39
C ILE A 151 18.45 14.39 1.92
N GLN A 152 19.43 13.89 2.64
CA GLN A 152 19.46 13.92 4.11
C GLN A 152 19.45 15.36 4.68
N GLN A 153 20.00 16.32 3.94
CA GLN A 153 20.02 17.72 4.35
C GLN A 153 18.70 18.48 4.09
N ARG A 154 17.95 18.11 3.04
CA ARG A 154 16.84 18.95 2.52
C ARG A 154 15.58 18.19 2.10
N GLY A 155 15.68 16.87 1.92
CA GLY A 155 14.63 15.97 1.45
C GLY A 155 14.09 15.04 2.54
N VAL A 156 14.13 15.43 3.80
CA VAL A 156 13.61 14.60 4.90
C VAL A 156 12.49 15.35 5.60
N SER A 157 11.42 14.63 5.94
CA SER A 157 10.32 15.17 6.73
C SER A 157 10.71 15.17 8.21
N LEU A 158 10.54 16.30 8.88
CA LEU A 158 10.97 16.51 10.27
C LEU A 158 9.85 17.14 11.12
N PRO A 159 8.67 16.50 11.25
CA PRO A 159 7.55 17.04 12.02
C PRO A 159 7.86 17.17 13.51
N ASP A 160 8.71 16.30 14.06
CA ASP A 160 9.08 16.26 15.48
C ASP A 160 10.42 16.94 15.81
N ASP A 161 11.08 17.58 14.84
CA ASP A 161 12.30 18.38 15.05
C ASP A 161 12.11 19.84 14.57
N PRO A 162 11.47 20.69 15.39
CA PRO A 162 11.20 22.08 15.03
C PRO A 162 12.46 22.91 14.75
N ARG A 163 13.60 22.56 15.35
CA ARG A 163 14.86 23.30 15.20
C ARG A 163 15.44 23.05 13.82
N SER A 164 15.65 21.77 13.47
CA SER A 164 16.15 21.39 12.15
C SER A 164 15.17 21.79 11.04
N LEU A 165 13.86 21.68 11.29
CA LEU A 165 12.83 22.13 10.35
C LEU A 165 12.94 23.64 10.06
N LYS A 166 13.16 24.48 11.07
CA LYS A 166 13.32 25.93 10.88
C LYS A 166 14.58 26.28 10.07
N GLU A 167 15.66 25.55 10.28
CA GLU A 167 16.89 25.70 9.49
C GLU A 167 16.67 25.28 8.02
N MET A 168 16.01 24.14 7.80
CA MET A 168 15.68 23.60 6.49
C MET A 168 14.70 24.49 5.71
N ALA A 169 13.72 25.10 6.39
CA ALA A 169 12.66 25.92 5.79
C ALA A 169 13.17 27.07 4.90
N THR A 170 14.41 27.53 5.13
CA THR A 170 15.05 28.58 4.32
C THR A 170 15.65 28.06 3.01
N LYS A 171 15.80 26.75 2.87
CA LYS A 171 16.53 26.07 1.78
C LYS A 171 15.64 25.26 0.84
N VAL A 172 14.35 25.12 1.17
CA VAL A 172 13.41 24.24 0.47
C VAL A 172 12.15 25.00 0.06
N PRO A 173 11.38 24.49 -0.92
CA PRO A 173 10.11 25.10 -1.30
C PRO A 173 9.12 25.23 -0.14
N SER A 174 8.27 26.25 -0.22
CA SER A 174 7.21 26.47 0.75
C SER A 174 6.03 27.20 0.13
N MET A 175 4.85 27.04 0.74
CA MET A 175 3.63 27.75 0.36
C MET A 175 3.13 28.57 1.56
N SER A 176 2.64 29.80 1.29
CA SER A 176 2.06 30.62 2.35
C SER A 176 0.77 29.99 2.87
N ALA A 177 0.50 30.13 4.18
CA ALA A 177 -0.76 29.67 4.76
C ALA A 177 -1.96 30.36 4.11
N GLN A 178 -1.83 31.63 3.70
CA GLN A 178 -2.89 32.33 2.98
C GLN A 178 -3.25 31.65 1.65
N THR A 179 -2.26 31.32 0.83
CA THR A 179 -2.45 30.59 -0.43
C THR A 179 -3.12 29.24 -0.16
N TYR A 180 -2.64 28.49 0.84
CA TYR A 180 -3.23 27.21 1.17
C TYR A 180 -4.67 27.32 1.70
N ARG A 181 -4.98 28.30 2.56
CA ARG A 181 -6.33 28.54 3.08
C ARG A 181 -7.32 28.83 1.94
N GLN A 182 -6.91 29.61 0.93
CA GLN A 182 -7.74 29.88 -0.25
C GLN A 182 -8.05 28.59 -1.03
N TYR A 183 -7.05 27.73 -1.23
CA TYR A 183 -7.27 26.43 -1.86
C TYR A 183 -8.15 25.53 -1.01
N PHE A 184 -7.88 25.44 0.30
CA PHE A 184 -8.63 24.60 1.22
C PHE A 184 -10.13 24.96 1.25
N GLN A 185 -10.46 26.25 1.21
CA GLN A 185 -11.84 26.74 1.12
C GLN A 185 -12.56 26.34 -0.17
N SER A 186 -11.82 26.02 -1.24
CA SER A 186 -12.39 25.54 -2.51
C SER A 186 -12.70 24.03 -2.52
N LEU A 187 -12.19 23.28 -1.53
CA LEU A 187 -12.41 21.83 -1.45
C LEU A 187 -13.86 21.51 -1.04
N PRO A 188 -14.37 20.29 -1.30
CA PRO A 188 -15.68 19.88 -0.82
C PRO A 188 -15.82 20.06 0.70
N ALA A 189 -16.99 20.53 1.17
CA ALA A 189 -17.23 20.79 2.59
C ALA A 189 -16.95 19.57 3.47
N VAL A 190 -17.25 18.37 2.98
CA VAL A 190 -16.93 17.11 3.67
C VAL A 190 -15.44 16.90 3.91
N VAL A 191 -14.60 17.25 2.93
CA VAL A 191 -13.13 17.19 3.05
C VAL A 191 -12.66 18.22 4.06
N GLN A 192 -13.20 19.44 4.00
CA GLN A 192 -12.86 20.49 4.96
C GLN A 192 -13.20 20.09 6.40
N GLN A 193 -14.44 19.62 6.62
CA GLN A 193 -14.92 19.21 7.93
C GLN A 193 -14.16 18.00 8.47
N GLU A 194 -13.82 17.03 7.61
CA GLU A 194 -13.00 15.89 7.99
C GLU A 194 -11.59 16.30 8.37
N MET A 195 -10.93 17.15 7.58
CA MET A 195 -9.57 17.58 7.92
C MET A 195 -9.52 18.38 9.21
N VAL A 196 -10.52 19.25 9.47
CA VAL A 196 -10.56 20.08 10.69
C VAL A 196 -10.95 19.25 11.92
N ASN A 197 -12.01 18.44 11.81
CA ASN A 197 -12.66 17.78 12.94
C ASN A 197 -12.48 16.25 12.96
N GLY A 198 -11.74 15.67 12.01
CA GLY A 198 -11.43 14.25 11.95
C GLY A 198 -12.61 13.40 11.44
N PRO A 199 -12.62 12.09 11.76
CA PRO A 199 -13.68 11.17 11.34
C PRO A 199 -15.09 11.61 11.78
N THR A 200 -15.20 12.29 12.93
CA THR A 200 -16.48 12.84 13.42
C THR A 200 -16.97 14.00 12.55
N GLY A 201 -16.06 14.82 12.03
CA GLY A 201 -16.35 15.87 11.06
C GLY A 201 -16.92 15.33 9.75
N TYR A 202 -16.27 14.28 9.22
CA TYR A 202 -16.76 13.57 8.03
C TYR A 202 -18.18 13.03 8.24
N LEU A 203 -18.37 12.26 9.33
CA LEU A 203 -19.65 11.60 9.59
C LEU A 203 -20.78 12.61 9.70
N HIS A 204 -20.55 13.69 10.45
CA HIS A 204 -21.53 14.76 10.64
C HIS A 204 -21.91 15.43 9.31
N GLU A 205 -20.92 15.87 8.53
CA GLU A 205 -21.16 16.57 7.26
C GLU A 205 -21.82 15.66 6.22
N ARG A 206 -21.49 14.37 6.20
CA ARG A 206 -22.16 13.41 5.32
C ARG A 206 -23.60 13.14 5.67
N LEU A 207 -23.91 13.01 6.95
CA LEU A 207 -25.28 12.82 7.40
C LEU A 207 -26.13 14.06 7.09
N GLU A 208 -25.58 15.26 7.26
CA GLU A 208 -26.24 16.50 6.86
C GLU A 208 -26.52 16.53 5.35
N GLN A 209 -25.54 16.18 4.51
CA GLN A 209 -25.73 16.11 3.05
C GLN A 209 -26.82 15.11 2.66
N ALA A 210 -26.79 13.89 3.21
CA ALA A 210 -27.79 12.87 2.92
C ALA A 210 -29.19 13.29 3.40
N HIS A 211 -29.30 13.92 4.57
CA HIS A 211 -30.55 14.45 5.09
C HIS A 211 -31.12 15.56 4.21
N GLN A 212 -30.30 16.51 3.77
CA GLN A 212 -30.72 17.61 2.87
C GLN A 212 -31.21 17.10 1.51
N LEU A 213 -30.64 16.00 1.03
CA LEU A 213 -31.05 15.35 -0.22
C LEU A 213 -32.30 14.45 -0.06
N GLY A 214 -32.82 14.28 1.16
CA GLY A 214 -33.95 13.39 1.44
C GLY A 214 -33.60 11.90 1.40
N GLU A 215 -32.32 11.54 1.43
CA GLU A 215 -31.82 10.17 1.30
C GLU A 215 -31.78 9.45 2.66
N GLN A 216 -32.94 9.31 3.31
CA GLN A 216 -33.04 8.82 4.69
C GLN A 216 -32.42 7.43 4.88
N ALA A 217 -32.67 6.49 3.96
CA ALA A 217 -32.11 5.14 4.05
C ALA A 217 -30.58 5.12 3.93
N LEU A 218 -30.02 5.97 3.06
CA LEU A 218 -28.56 6.11 2.93
C LEU A 218 -27.97 6.77 4.18
N ALA A 219 -28.62 7.81 4.72
CA ALA A 219 -28.21 8.47 5.95
C ALA A 219 -28.14 7.50 7.14
N LEU A 220 -29.17 6.67 7.34
CA LEU A 220 -29.17 5.64 8.39
C LEU A 220 -28.03 4.62 8.18
N GLY A 221 -27.78 4.20 6.94
CA GLY A 221 -26.66 3.31 6.62
C GLY A 221 -25.29 3.94 6.90
N ILE A 222 -25.13 5.24 6.66
CA ILE A 222 -23.91 6.00 7.00
C ILE A 222 -23.76 6.07 8.52
N LEU A 223 -24.84 6.42 9.24
CA LEU A 223 -24.83 6.55 10.70
C LEU A 223 -24.39 5.24 11.36
N ASN A 224 -25.06 4.13 11.02
CA ASN A 224 -24.81 2.82 11.63
C ASN A 224 -23.35 2.37 11.43
N ARG A 225 -22.82 2.52 10.20
CA ARG A 225 -21.41 2.17 9.93
C ARG A 225 -20.45 3.11 10.65
N GLY A 226 -20.65 4.42 10.53
CA GLY A 226 -19.76 5.42 11.12
C GLY A 226 -19.71 5.33 12.64
N VAL A 227 -20.85 5.11 13.31
CA VAL A 227 -20.91 4.89 14.76
C VAL A 227 -20.21 3.59 15.15
N LYS A 228 -20.42 2.50 14.40
CA LYS A 228 -19.72 1.23 14.65
C LYS A 228 -18.20 1.40 14.55
N ASP A 229 -17.71 2.05 13.50
CA ASP A 229 -16.28 2.27 13.29
C ASP A 229 -15.67 3.14 14.41
N LEU A 230 -16.36 4.23 14.78
CA LEU A 230 -15.94 5.09 15.89
C LEU A 230 -15.97 4.35 17.24
N ARG A 231 -16.97 3.51 17.48
CA ARG A 231 -17.07 2.71 18.71
C ARG A 231 -15.91 1.73 18.81
N ASN A 232 -15.65 0.98 17.75
CA ASN A 232 -14.51 0.06 17.68
C ASN A 232 -13.21 0.80 17.96
N LEU A 233 -12.98 1.95 17.33
CA LEU A 233 -11.80 2.78 17.57
C LEU A 233 -11.67 3.18 19.05
N ILE A 234 -12.75 3.65 19.67
CA ILE A 234 -12.73 4.11 21.08
C ILE A 234 -12.49 2.93 22.04
N GLU A 235 -13.08 1.76 21.78
CA GLU A 235 -12.97 0.58 22.65
C GLU A 235 -11.54 0.04 22.76
N HIS A 236 -10.80 0.06 21.63
CA HIS A 236 -9.44 -0.48 21.53
C HIS A 236 -8.35 0.47 22.03
N ILE A 237 -8.68 1.74 22.30
CA ILE A 237 -7.73 2.72 22.86
C ILE A 237 -7.78 2.68 24.39
N LYS A 238 -6.62 2.52 25.03
CA LYS A 238 -6.47 2.69 26.50
C LYS A 238 -6.41 4.19 26.84
N HIS A 239 -7.54 4.79 27.22
CA HIS A 239 -7.63 6.21 27.60
C HIS A 239 -8.58 6.44 28.79
N PRO A 240 -8.29 7.35 29.74
CA PRO A 240 -9.16 7.60 30.91
C PRO A 240 -10.58 8.03 30.53
N ASP A 241 -10.72 8.84 29.48
CA ASP A 241 -12.04 9.34 29.03
C ASP A 241 -12.80 8.39 28.10
N ARG A 242 -12.35 7.13 27.96
CA ARG A 242 -12.98 6.14 27.06
C ARG A 242 -14.47 5.96 27.32
N ALA A 243 -14.85 5.73 28.58
CA ALA A 243 -16.25 5.53 28.95
C ALA A 243 -17.10 6.77 28.66
N THR A 244 -16.55 7.97 28.90
CA THR A 244 -17.20 9.23 28.56
C THR A 244 -17.39 9.37 27.06
N ALA A 245 -16.38 9.06 26.24
CA ALA A 245 -16.51 9.15 24.79
C ALA A 245 -17.54 8.18 24.22
N LEU A 246 -17.60 6.94 24.73
CA LEU A 246 -18.65 5.98 24.35
C LEU A 246 -20.05 6.52 24.67
N ALA A 247 -20.26 7.05 25.88
CA ALA A 247 -21.54 7.65 26.25
C ALA A 247 -21.89 8.88 25.39
N ARG A 248 -20.89 9.69 24.99
CA ARG A 248 -21.09 10.82 24.08
C ARG A 248 -21.42 10.36 22.66
N LEU A 249 -20.84 9.26 22.20
CA LEU A 249 -21.14 8.64 20.91
C LEU A 249 -22.57 8.08 20.88
N ASP A 250 -23.02 7.42 21.96
CA ASP A 250 -24.40 6.92 22.09
C ASP A 250 -25.43 8.07 22.00
N GLN A 251 -25.14 9.18 22.70
CA GLN A 251 -25.97 10.39 22.63
C GLN A 251 -25.97 11.01 21.22
N TYR A 252 -24.81 11.03 20.55
CA TYR A 252 -24.69 11.53 19.18
C TYR A 252 -25.52 10.69 18.19
N GLU A 253 -25.46 9.37 18.32
CA GLU A 253 -26.27 8.43 17.54
C GLU A 253 -27.77 8.64 17.78
N ALA A 254 -28.18 8.79 19.05
CA ALA A 254 -29.58 9.04 19.40
C ALA A 254 -30.13 10.34 18.79
N LEU A 255 -29.37 11.43 18.86
CA LEU A 255 -29.75 12.73 18.27
C LEU A 255 -29.86 12.64 16.74
N TRP A 256 -28.98 11.89 16.09
CA TRP A 256 -29.06 11.68 14.64
C TRP A 256 -30.27 10.85 14.25
N ASN A 257 -30.54 9.76 14.97
CA ASN A 257 -31.74 8.96 14.75
C ASN A 257 -33.02 9.80 14.90
N GLN A 258 -33.07 10.69 15.90
CA GLN A 258 -34.17 11.63 16.07
C GLN A 258 -34.27 12.59 14.87
N ARG A 259 -33.18 13.23 14.46
CA ARG A 259 -33.17 14.16 13.31
C ARG A 259 -33.63 13.51 12.01
N LEU A 260 -33.21 12.26 11.76
CA LEU A 260 -33.54 11.53 10.54
C LEU A 260 -34.98 11.00 10.52
N THR A 261 -35.67 10.91 11.66
CA THR A 261 -37.01 10.29 11.74
C THR A 261 -38.13 11.23 12.20
N GLN A 262 -37.83 12.15 13.13
CA GLN A 262 -38.81 12.97 13.85
C GLN A 262 -38.53 14.47 13.73
N GLY A 263 -37.46 14.86 13.01
CA GLY A 263 -36.92 16.22 13.02
C GLY A 263 -36.03 16.47 14.24
N GLY A 264 -35.30 17.59 14.26
CA GLY A 264 -34.36 17.93 15.34
C GLY A 264 -33.50 19.14 14.99
N HIS A 265 -32.79 19.70 15.97
CA HIS A 265 -32.01 20.92 15.79
C HIS A 265 -30.54 20.63 15.48
N LYS A 266 -30.05 21.19 14.37
CA LYS A 266 -28.63 21.06 13.96
C LYS A 266 -27.66 21.51 15.05
N SER A 267 -28.00 22.57 15.79
CA SER A 267 -27.17 23.11 16.87
C SER A 267 -26.91 22.13 18.00
N GLU A 268 -27.86 21.23 18.31
CA GLU A 268 -27.67 20.21 19.35
C GLU A 268 -26.67 19.14 18.89
N LEU A 269 -26.75 18.73 17.62
CA LEU A 269 -25.78 17.81 17.03
C LEU A 269 -24.38 18.42 16.91
N ASP A 270 -24.29 19.69 16.54
CA ASP A 270 -23.02 20.43 16.49
C ASP A 270 -22.36 20.47 17.88
N ALA A 271 -23.14 20.78 18.91
CA ALA A 271 -22.68 20.79 20.30
C ALA A 271 -22.25 19.39 20.75
N GLN A 272 -23.02 18.35 20.44
CA GLN A 272 -22.69 16.98 20.83
C GLN A 272 -21.43 16.46 20.13
N ARG A 273 -21.24 16.78 18.85
CA ARG A 273 -19.99 16.48 18.13
C ARG A 273 -18.80 17.17 18.80
N ALA A 274 -18.93 18.45 19.16
CA ALA A 274 -17.87 19.17 19.85
C ALA A 274 -17.53 18.55 21.21
N LEU A 275 -18.52 18.08 21.97
CA LEU A 275 -18.31 17.35 23.22
C LEU A 275 -17.59 16.01 23.00
N LEU A 276 -17.93 15.26 21.94
CA LEU A 276 -17.25 14.01 21.59
C LEU A 276 -15.78 14.26 21.25
N VAL A 277 -15.49 15.24 20.40
CA VAL A 277 -14.11 15.64 20.06
C VAL A 277 -13.35 16.15 21.29
N GLY A 278 -14.04 16.83 22.22
CA GLY A 278 -13.48 17.35 23.46
C GLY A 278 -13.02 16.29 24.48
N THR A 279 -13.30 15.01 24.26
CA THR A 279 -12.79 13.90 25.09
C THR A 279 -11.30 13.62 24.89
N ASN A 280 -10.66 14.30 23.93
CA ASN A 280 -9.24 14.18 23.60
C ASN A 280 -8.75 12.77 23.28
N ILE A 281 -9.66 11.81 23.04
CA ILE A 281 -9.28 10.50 22.53
C ILE A 281 -8.54 10.70 21.21
N PRO A 282 -7.31 10.15 21.09
CA PRO A 282 -6.56 10.19 19.86
C PRO A 282 -7.44 9.77 18.68
N ALA A 283 -7.21 10.39 17.52
CA ALA A 283 -7.87 10.00 16.27
C ALA A 283 -9.38 10.34 16.14
N LEU A 284 -10.07 10.81 17.18
CA LEU A 284 -11.41 11.41 17.05
C LEU A 284 -11.39 12.86 16.51
N LYS A 285 -10.27 13.55 16.71
CA LYS A 285 -10.03 14.94 16.27
C LYS A 285 -9.35 14.98 14.90
N GLY A 286 -9.50 16.11 14.20
CA GLY A 286 -8.75 16.38 12.97
C GLY A 286 -7.47 17.15 13.23
N TRP A 287 -6.97 17.79 12.18
CA TRP A 287 -5.76 18.61 12.15
C TRP A 287 -6.00 20.08 12.57
N GLY A 288 -7.24 20.42 12.92
CA GLY A 288 -7.66 21.77 13.27
C GLY A 288 -7.79 22.67 12.05
N GLU A 289 -7.80 23.98 12.26
CA GLU A 289 -7.93 24.96 11.17
C GLU A 289 -6.66 25.02 10.31
N ALA A 290 -6.85 25.24 9.01
CA ALA A 290 -5.75 25.43 8.06
C ALA A 290 -4.86 26.62 8.46
N PRO A 291 -3.52 26.50 8.39
CA PRO A 291 -2.73 25.46 7.72
C PRO A 291 -2.34 24.26 8.61
N GLY A 292 -2.95 24.10 9.78
CA GLY A 292 -2.51 23.11 10.77
C GLY A 292 -1.16 23.45 11.39
N ARG A 293 -0.49 22.43 11.93
CA ARG A 293 0.80 22.57 12.65
C ARG A 293 1.94 21.71 12.06
N SER A 294 1.62 20.59 11.42
CA SER A 294 2.63 19.69 10.85
C SER A 294 3.39 20.40 9.73
N MET A 295 4.72 20.42 9.84
CA MET A 295 5.62 21.00 8.84
C MET A 295 5.31 22.47 8.49
N VAL A 296 4.88 23.27 9.49
CA VAL A 296 4.60 24.71 9.34
C VAL A 296 5.63 25.55 10.07
N VAL A 297 6.27 26.48 9.36
CA VAL A 297 7.22 27.46 9.92
C VAL A 297 6.87 28.86 9.45
N ASN A 298 6.74 29.82 10.38
CA ASN A 298 6.43 31.22 10.09
C ASN A 298 5.20 31.41 9.15
N ASP A 299 4.10 30.70 9.43
CA ASP A 299 2.86 30.72 8.63
C ASP A 299 3.06 30.26 7.17
N ARG A 300 4.00 29.34 6.96
CA ARG A 300 4.27 28.70 5.67
C ARG A 300 4.35 27.19 5.82
N LEU A 301 3.70 26.47 4.92
CA LEU A 301 3.84 25.02 4.79
C LEU A 301 5.16 24.72 4.09
N ILE A 302 5.99 23.87 4.68
CA ILE A 302 7.33 23.54 4.21
C ILE A 302 7.30 22.22 3.43
N PHE A 303 7.94 22.21 2.27
CA PHE A 303 8.03 21.04 1.39
C PHE A 303 9.50 20.66 1.21
N PRO A 304 10.00 19.69 2.00
CA PRO A 304 11.33 19.14 1.81
C PRO A 304 11.51 18.64 0.37
N GLY A 305 12.70 18.82 -0.17
CA GLY A 305 13.05 18.33 -1.50
C GLY A 305 14.20 19.09 -2.15
N LEU A 306 14.59 18.57 -3.30
CA LEU A 306 15.64 19.05 -4.17
C LEU A 306 15.03 19.48 -5.50
N THR A 307 15.60 20.49 -6.13
CA THR A 307 15.17 20.94 -7.46
C THR A 307 16.38 20.99 -8.39
N PHE A 308 16.31 20.20 -9.45
CA PHE A 308 17.28 20.12 -10.53
C PHE A 308 16.61 20.66 -11.80
N GLY A 309 16.72 21.97 -12.04
CA GLY A 309 16.05 22.64 -13.16
C GLY A 309 14.53 22.47 -13.10
N ASN A 310 13.97 21.63 -13.96
CA ASN A 310 12.55 21.29 -14.04
C ASN A 310 12.21 19.93 -13.38
N ILE A 311 13.14 19.33 -12.63
CA ILE A 311 12.92 18.08 -11.90
C ILE A 311 12.89 18.38 -10.41
N PHE A 312 11.80 18.02 -9.74
CA PHE A 312 11.68 18.08 -8.28
C PHE A 312 11.80 16.67 -7.74
N ILE A 313 12.60 16.50 -6.68
CA ILE A 313 12.77 15.21 -5.98
C ILE A 313 12.56 15.46 -4.49
N GLY A 314 11.52 14.88 -3.90
CA GLY A 314 11.21 15.11 -2.47
C GLY A 314 10.47 13.94 -1.85
N PRO A 315 10.47 13.84 -0.51
CA PRO A 315 9.74 12.80 0.18
C PRO A 315 8.24 13.04 0.07
N GLN A 316 7.46 11.97 0.09
CA GLN A 316 6.03 12.09 0.33
C GLN A 316 5.82 12.73 1.72
N PRO A 317 4.91 13.70 1.84
CA PRO A 317 4.60 14.30 3.13
C PRO A 317 4.13 13.28 4.18
N PRO A 318 4.44 13.54 5.46
CA PRO A 318 3.92 12.77 6.58
C PRO A 318 2.38 12.67 6.59
N ARG A 319 1.86 11.46 6.79
CA ARG A 319 0.40 11.23 6.84
C ARG A 319 -0.24 11.76 8.13
N GLY A 320 0.44 11.72 9.28
CA GLY A 320 -0.18 12.10 10.54
C GLY A 320 0.51 11.66 11.85
N TRP A 321 -0.25 11.04 12.76
CA TRP A 321 0.21 10.66 14.12
C TRP A 321 1.26 9.54 14.06
N GLU A 322 2.50 9.90 13.80
CA GLU A 322 3.62 9.01 13.48
C GLU A 322 4.23 8.24 14.66
N VAL A 323 3.65 8.34 15.86
CA VAL A 323 4.15 7.59 17.03
C VAL A 323 3.55 6.18 17.10
N ASP A 324 2.55 5.86 16.27
CA ASP A 324 1.91 4.54 16.27
C ASP A 324 1.74 4.04 14.83
N GLU A 325 2.81 3.43 14.35
CA GLU A 325 2.95 2.92 12.99
C GLU A 325 1.89 1.82 12.68
N GLU A 326 1.49 1.04 13.69
CA GLU A 326 0.41 0.05 13.61
C GLU A 326 -0.95 0.70 13.30
N LEU A 327 -1.20 1.91 13.82
CA LEU A 327 -2.47 2.62 13.61
C LEU A 327 -2.62 3.20 12.19
N LEU A 328 -1.57 3.26 11.36
CA LEU A 328 -1.56 4.04 10.12
C LEU A 328 -1.33 3.24 8.82
N HIS A 329 -0.65 2.09 8.87
CA HIS A 329 -0.20 1.36 7.68
C HIS A 329 -1.35 0.86 6.76
N ALA A 330 -2.53 0.56 7.32
CA ALA A 330 -3.70 0.17 6.55
C ALA A 330 -5.00 0.88 6.97
N ASN A 331 -4.90 1.86 7.86
CA ASN A 331 -6.09 2.48 8.44
C ASN A 331 -6.67 3.54 7.50
N THR A 332 -7.85 3.28 6.96
CA THR A 332 -8.58 4.19 6.05
C THR A 332 -9.45 5.20 6.79
N THR A 333 -9.25 5.39 8.10
CA THR A 333 -10.13 6.25 8.91
C THR A 333 -9.63 7.69 8.99
N PHE A 334 -8.32 7.92 8.94
CA PHE A 334 -7.74 9.23 9.25
C PHE A 334 -7.40 10.08 8.02
N PRO A 335 -7.84 11.36 7.99
CA PRO A 335 -7.50 12.27 6.91
C PRO A 335 -6.01 12.62 6.93
N PRO A 336 -5.42 12.96 5.77
CA PRO A 336 -4.05 13.43 5.69
C PRO A 336 -3.89 14.81 6.35
N THR A 337 -2.66 15.19 6.70
CA THR A 337 -2.36 16.52 7.25
C THR A 337 -2.62 17.64 6.22
N HIS A 338 -2.76 18.88 6.72
CA HIS A 338 -2.83 20.06 5.85
C HIS A 338 -1.60 20.23 4.95
N GLN A 339 -0.40 19.89 5.44
CA GLN A 339 0.83 19.93 4.65
C GLN A 339 0.83 18.89 3.53
N TYR A 340 0.30 17.69 3.78
CA TYR A 340 0.12 16.67 2.74
C TYR A 340 -0.77 17.19 1.59
N VAL A 341 -1.95 17.73 1.91
CA VAL A 341 -2.86 18.29 0.88
C VAL A 341 -2.22 19.51 0.20
N GLY A 342 -1.56 20.36 0.96
CA GLY A 342 -0.86 21.54 0.45
C GLY A 342 0.28 21.20 -0.50
N PHE A 343 1.02 20.11 -0.26
CA PHE A 343 2.12 19.66 -1.10
C PHE A 343 1.64 19.26 -2.50
N TYR A 344 0.58 18.46 -2.61
CA TYR A 344 0.06 18.07 -3.93
C TYR A 344 -0.59 19.25 -4.67
N HIS A 345 -1.23 20.17 -3.94
CA HIS A 345 -1.67 21.43 -4.53
C HIS A 345 -0.51 22.26 -5.06
N TRP A 346 0.57 22.39 -4.28
CA TRP A 346 1.78 23.08 -4.70
C TRP A 346 2.40 22.42 -5.94
N LEU A 347 2.53 21.09 -5.97
CA LEU A 347 3.05 20.36 -7.12
C LEU A 347 2.22 20.61 -8.39
N ARG A 348 0.90 20.60 -8.27
CA ARG A 348 -0.03 20.75 -9.39
C ARG A 348 -0.10 22.19 -9.93
N ASP A 349 -0.23 23.17 -9.05
CA ASP A 349 -0.64 24.53 -9.46
C ASP A 349 0.49 25.57 -9.35
N HIS A 350 1.50 25.33 -8.53
CA HIS A 350 2.60 26.28 -8.29
C HIS A 350 3.92 25.82 -8.90
N TYR A 351 4.33 24.58 -8.61
CA TYR A 351 5.40 23.92 -9.33
C TYR A 351 4.99 23.59 -10.77
N ALA A 352 3.68 23.38 -11.00
CA ALA A 352 3.11 23.09 -12.31
C ALA A 352 3.75 21.85 -12.97
N ALA A 353 3.80 20.74 -12.21
CA ALA A 353 4.23 19.45 -12.73
C ALA A 353 3.40 19.05 -13.96
N ASP A 354 4.06 18.43 -14.94
CA ASP A 354 3.40 17.74 -16.06
C ASP A 354 3.15 16.26 -15.73
N ALA A 355 3.97 15.67 -14.85
CA ALA A 355 3.84 14.29 -14.38
C ALA A 355 4.32 14.13 -12.94
N LEU A 356 3.70 13.18 -12.23
CA LEU A 356 4.15 12.66 -10.94
C LEU A 356 4.82 11.29 -11.17
N VAL A 357 5.94 11.06 -10.50
CA VAL A 357 6.61 9.76 -10.43
C VAL A 357 6.71 9.34 -8.98
N TYR A 358 6.17 8.19 -8.61
CA TYR A 358 6.35 7.61 -7.28
C TYR A 358 7.37 6.48 -7.35
N VAL A 359 8.31 6.43 -6.40
CA VAL A 359 9.44 5.48 -6.47
C VAL A 359 9.32 4.44 -5.38
N GLY A 360 8.92 3.22 -5.76
CA GLY A 360 8.91 2.03 -4.90
C GLY A 360 7.59 1.73 -4.20
N ARG A 361 7.52 0.59 -3.51
CA ARG A 361 6.37 0.19 -2.67
C ARG A 361 6.53 0.78 -1.26
N HIS A 362 5.52 1.42 -0.65
CA HIS A 362 4.30 1.98 -1.26
C HIS A 362 3.96 3.37 -0.72
N SER A 363 3.14 4.10 -1.47
CA SER A 363 2.63 5.41 -1.06
C SER A 363 1.48 5.29 -0.09
N THR A 364 1.33 6.29 0.76
CA THR A 364 0.18 6.42 1.65
C THR A 364 -1.04 7.02 0.95
N ARG A 365 -0.88 7.67 -0.22
CA ARG A 365 -1.95 8.37 -0.95
C ARG A 365 -3.10 7.44 -1.33
N GLU A 366 -2.80 6.27 -1.88
CA GLU A 366 -3.75 5.25 -2.30
C GLU A 366 -4.46 4.57 -1.12
N PHE A 367 -3.92 4.70 0.10
CA PHE A 367 -4.49 4.18 1.34
C PHE A 367 -5.19 5.26 2.19
N LEU A 368 -5.25 6.50 1.70
CA LEU A 368 -6.05 7.53 2.36
C LEU A 368 -7.53 7.13 2.42
N PRO A 369 -8.30 7.73 3.33
CA PRO A 369 -9.67 7.33 3.60
C PRO A 369 -10.59 7.24 2.39
N ARG A 370 -11.77 6.67 2.64
CA ARG A 370 -12.96 6.63 1.78
C ARG A 370 -13.03 5.42 0.84
N ARG A 371 -13.54 5.58 -0.39
CA ARG A 371 -14.04 4.45 -1.20
C ARG A 371 -12.93 3.51 -1.66
N ARG A 372 -13.25 2.22 -1.69
CA ARG A 372 -12.35 1.14 -2.15
C ARG A 372 -11.97 1.29 -3.62
N ALA A 373 -12.93 1.58 -4.52
CA ALA A 373 -12.66 1.81 -5.94
C ALA A 373 -13.76 2.67 -6.59
N GLY A 374 -13.49 3.23 -7.78
CA GLY A 374 -14.41 4.12 -8.47
C GLY A 374 -14.67 5.39 -7.67
N LEU A 375 -13.61 6.15 -7.45
CA LEU A 375 -13.58 7.32 -6.58
C LEU A 375 -14.42 8.48 -7.14
N THR A 376 -14.99 9.24 -6.21
CA THR A 376 -15.65 10.55 -6.38
C THR A 376 -14.67 11.70 -6.09
N GLU A 377 -15.11 12.92 -6.35
CA GLU A 377 -14.36 14.17 -6.16
C GLU A 377 -13.95 14.50 -4.72
N ASP A 378 -14.44 13.77 -3.71
CA ASP A 378 -14.07 13.97 -2.30
C ASP A 378 -13.31 12.79 -1.68
N ASP A 379 -12.86 11.85 -2.51
CA ASP A 379 -11.87 10.86 -2.10
C ASP A 379 -10.46 11.47 -2.23
N TYR A 380 -9.68 11.47 -1.14
CA TYR A 380 -8.33 12.03 -1.14
C TYR A 380 -7.42 11.50 -2.26
N PRO A 381 -7.39 10.19 -2.59
CA PRO A 381 -6.51 9.70 -3.65
C PRO A 381 -6.79 10.34 -5.02
N ASP A 382 -8.05 10.70 -5.32
CA ASP A 382 -8.47 11.37 -6.56
C ASP A 382 -8.19 12.88 -6.49
N LEU A 383 -8.45 13.51 -5.33
CA LEU A 383 -8.26 14.95 -5.10
C LEU A 383 -6.78 15.37 -5.15
N LEU A 384 -5.90 14.56 -4.58
CA LEU A 384 -4.47 14.84 -4.46
C LEU A 384 -3.79 14.64 -5.81
N GLY A 385 -3.09 15.65 -6.30
CA GLY A 385 -2.49 15.63 -7.64
C GLY A 385 -3.50 15.80 -8.78
N GLY A 386 -4.80 15.66 -8.51
CA GLY A 386 -5.89 15.84 -9.47
C GLY A 386 -5.63 15.04 -10.74
N ASP A 387 -5.73 15.71 -11.89
CA ASP A 387 -5.64 15.10 -13.22
C ASP A 387 -4.21 14.85 -13.73
N LEU A 388 -3.18 15.03 -12.88
CA LEU A 388 -1.80 14.75 -13.26
C LEU A 388 -1.61 13.25 -13.60
N PRO A 389 -0.88 12.94 -14.69
CA PRO A 389 -0.35 11.61 -14.95
C PRO A 389 0.52 11.13 -13.78
N LEU A 390 0.25 9.92 -13.28
CA LEU A 390 1.05 9.26 -12.26
C LEU A 390 1.73 8.03 -12.86
N ILE A 391 3.05 8.00 -12.80
CA ILE A 391 3.89 6.89 -13.27
C ILE A 391 4.55 6.27 -12.04
N TYR A 392 4.51 4.94 -11.94
CA TYR A 392 4.79 4.29 -10.67
C TYR A 392 5.68 3.04 -10.83
N PRO A 393 7.02 3.20 -10.84
CA PRO A 393 7.97 2.13 -10.53
C PRO A 393 7.62 1.38 -9.26
N TYR A 394 7.39 0.07 -9.38
CA TYR A 394 6.85 -0.74 -8.29
C TYR A 394 7.33 -2.18 -8.40
N ILE A 395 7.57 -2.84 -7.27
CA ILE A 395 8.13 -4.20 -7.23
C ILE A 395 7.14 -5.23 -7.81
N VAL A 396 7.63 -6.16 -8.64
CA VAL A 396 6.80 -7.08 -9.44
C VAL A 396 5.94 -8.03 -8.60
N ASP A 397 6.39 -8.36 -7.38
CA ASP A 397 5.72 -9.28 -6.45
C ASP A 397 4.84 -8.55 -5.41
N GLY A 398 4.78 -7.21 -5.46
CA GLY A 398 3.99 -6.33 -4.58
C GLY A 398 2.57 -6.06 -5.12
N VAL A 399 1.94 -7.07 -5.71
CA VAL A 399 0.72 -6.90 -6.50
C VAL A 399 -0.47 -6.43 -5.66
N GLY A 400 -0.61 -6.96 -4.44
CA GLY A 400 -1.72 -6.66 -3.54
C GLY A 400 -1.93 -5.15 -3.34
N GLU A 401 -0.89 -4.44 -2.91
CA GLU A 401 -0.94 -2.98 -2.78
C GLU A 401 -0.81 -2.24 -4.11
N GLY A 402 -0.03 -2.77 -5.06
CA GLY A 402 0.14 -2.16 -6.38
C GLY A 402 -1.18 -1.95 -7.13
N ILE A 403 -2.15 -2.86 -6.95
CA ILE A 403 -3.50 -2.71 -7.51
C ILE A 403 -4.28 -1.58 -6.83
N GLN A 404 -4.06 -1.30 -5.54
CA GLN A 404 -4.64 -0.12 -4.90
C GLN A 404 -4.11 1.17 -5.51
N ALA A 405 -2.81 1.26 -5.80
CA ALA A 405 -2.23 2.40 -6.51
C ALA A 405 -2.86 2.59 -7.90
N LYS A 406 -3.08 1.51 -8.64
CA LYS A 406 -3.72 1.55 -9.97
C LYS A 406 -5.19 1.99 -9.92
N ARG A 407 -5.95 1.51 -8.93
CA ARG A 407 -7.41 1.73 -8.81
C ARG A 407 -7.79 3.02 -8.07
N ARG A 408 -6.96 3.47 -7.12
CA ARG A 408 -7.25 4.64 -6.26
C ARG A 408 -6.37 5.85 -6.57
N ALA A 409 -5.05 5.66 -6.77
CA ALA A 409 -4.17 6.77 -7.16
C ALA A 409 -4.11 7.00 -8.68
N LEU A 410 -4.75 6.13 -9.47
CA LEU A 410 -4.78 6.19 -10.94
C LEU A 410 -3.36 6.13 -11.53
N GLY A 411 -2.51 5.24 -10.98
CA GLY A 411 -1.13 5.05 -11.43
C GLY A 411 -1.02 4.18 -12.70
N VAL A 412 -0.04 4.50 -13.53
CA VAL A 412 0.52 3.58 -14.55
C VAL A 412 1.72 2.89 -13.93
N MET A 413 1.57 1.59 -13.66
CA MET A 413 2.61 0.80 -12.99
C MET A 413 3.76 0.53 -13.95
N ILE A 414 4.98 0.46 -13.42
CA ILE A 414 6.17 -0.04 -14.11
C ILE A 414 6.79 -1.09 -13.19
N SER A 415 6.53 -2.37 -13.43
CA SER A 415 7.12 -3.45 -12.62
C SER A 415 8.64 -3.35 -12.65
N HIS A 416 9.29 -3.55 -11.50
CA HIS A 416 10.73 -3.80 -11.42
C HIS A 416 11.03 -5.13 -10.74
N LEU A 417 12.22 -5.66 -11.00
CA LEU A 417 12.68 -6.90 -10.38
C LEU A 417 12.77 -6.76 -8.85
N THR A 418 12.58 -7.87 -8.15
CA THR A 418 13.17 -8.08 -6.82
C THR A 418 14.70 -8.10 -6.95
N PRO A 419 15.49 -7.86 -5.90
CA PRO A 419 16.91 -8.19 -5.90
C PRO A 419 17.10 -9.69 -6.16
N PRO A 420 18.32 -10.12 -6.53
CA PRO A 420 18.65 -11.54 -6.58
C PRO A 420 18.31 -12.19 -5.24
N LEU A 421 17.55 -13.27 -5.29
CA LEU A 421 17.22 -14.07 -4.12
C LEU A 421 18.18 -15.25 -4.08
N ALA A 422 18.66 -15.60 -2.89
CA ALA A 422 19.50 -16.77 -2.64
C ALA A 422 18.90 -17.62 -1.54
N VAL A 423 19.15 -18.92 -1.60
CA VAL A 423 18.87 -19.86 -0.50
C VAL A 423 19.72 -19.46 0.70
N THR A 424 19.16 -19.52 1.90
CA THR A 424 19.89 -19.14 3.12
C THR A 424 20.97 -20.18 3.41
N GLU A 425 22.23 -19.77 3.36
CA GLU A 425 23.33 -20.61 3.81
C GLU A 425 23.40 -20.58 5.35
N LEU A 426 23.66 -21.73 5.98
CA LEU A 426 23.97 -21.76 7.41
C LEU A 426 25.39 -21.25 7.61
N TYR A 427 25.57 -20.40 8.61
CA TYR A 427 26.86 -19.86 9.01
C TYR A 427 27.06 -20.00 10.52
N ASP A 428 28.31 -19.95 10.95
CA ASP A 428 28.73 -19.97 12.35
C ASP A 428 27.99 -21.04 13.19
N ASP A 429 27.34 -20.63 14.27
CA ASP A 429 26.68 -21.52 15.23
C ASP A 429 25.52 -22.31 14.62
N LEU A 430 24.82 -21.79 13.60
CA LEU A 430 23.76 -22.52 12.90
C LEU A 430 24.33 -23.66 12.04
N LEU A 431 25.49 -23.44 11.41
CA LEU A 431 26.20 -24.50 10.69
C LEU A 431 26.75 -25.56 11.66
N GLU A 432 27.22 -25.13 12.83
CA GLU A 432 27.65 -26.05 13.90
C GLU A 432 26.48 -26.89 14.41
N ILE A 433 25.28 -26.31 14.59
CA ILE A 433 24.06 -27.09 14.93
C ILE A 433 23.80 -28.18 13.89
N ARG A 434 23.83 -27.85 12.59
CA ARG A 434 23.65 -28.85 11.51
C ARG A 434 24.66 -29.98 11.60
N GLN A 435 25.93 -29.65 11.82
CA GLN A 435 27.00 -30.64 11.98
C GLN A 435 26.81 -31.52 13.21
N LEU A 436 26.33 -30.95 14.32
CA LEU A 436 26.05 -31.67 15.56
C LEU A 436 24.87 -32.64 15.41
N VAL A 437 23.81 -32.22 14.72
CA VAL A 437 22.66 -33.07 14.36
C VAL A 437 23.14 -34.25 13.50
N GLU A 438 23.88 -34.00 12.41
CA GLU A 438 24.41 -35.05 11.53
C GLU A 438 25.38 -36.00 12.26
N THR A 439 26.19 -35.46 13.18
CA THR A 439 27.10 -36.24 14.04
C THR A 439 26.32 -37.16 14.99
N TRP A 440 25.21 -36.69 15.55
CA TRP A 440 24.36 -37.48 16.43
C TRP A 440 23.59 -38.58 15.67
N GLU A 441 23.08 -38.27 14.49
CA GLU A 441 22.33 -39.21 13.63
C GLU A 441 23.23 -40.30 13.02
N SER A 442 24.46 -39.96 12.64
CA SER A 442 25.41 -40.90 12.01
C SER A 442 26.05 -41.90 13.00
N ALA A 443 25.93 -41.65 14.32
CA ALA A 443 26.43 -42.55 15.35
C ALA A 443 25.52 -43.78 15.52
N VAL A 444 26.06 -44.97 15.21
CA VAL A 444 25.32 -46.24 15.10
C VAL A 444 24.92 -46.85 16.45
N GLU A 445 25.65 -46.53 17.52
CA GLU A 445 25.37 -47.04 18.88
C GLU A 445 24.61 -45.99 19.72
N PRO A 446 23.43 -46.34 20.30
CA PRO A 446 22.62 -45.41 21.08
C PRO A 446 23.36 -44.75 22.25
N ASP A 447 24.25 -45.49 22.91
CA ASP A 447 25.02 -45.05 24.09
C ASP A 447 26.45 -44.60 23.73
N SER A 448 26.68 -44.14 22.50
CA SER A 448 28.00 -43.69 22.08
C SER A 448 28.39 -42.39 22.80
N PRO A 449 29.62 -42.28 23.34
CA PRO A 449 30.15 -41.01 23.88
C PRO A 449 30.10 -39.86 22.87
N THR A 450 30.04 -40.17 21.57
CA THR A 450 29.88 -39.18 20.50
C THR A 450 28.47 -38.59 20.49
N ARG A 451 27.41 -39.39 20.73
CA ARG A 451 26.04 -38.89 20.83
C ARG A 451 25.84 -38.00 22.04
N GLU A 452 26.35 -38.42 23.19
CA GLU A 452 26.23 -37.64 24.44
C GLU A 452 26.90 -36.26 24.31
N ARG A 453 28.12 -36.22 23.75
CA ARG A 453 28.84 -34.95 23.54
C ARG A 453 28.18 -34.07 22.47
N ALA A 454 27.71 -34.66 21.38
CA ALA A 454 27.00 -33.90 20.34
C ALA A 454 25.73 -33.26 20.90
N LEU A 455 24.99 -33.98 21.75
CA LEU A 455 23.79 -33.46 22.41
C LEU A 455 24.10 -32.34 23.41
N GLU A 456 25.15 -32.48 24.22
CA GLU A 456 25.57 -31.44 25.18
C GLU A 456 25.95 -30.15 24.45
N MET A 457 26.78 -30.26 23.40
CA MET A 457 27.16 -29.13 22.56
C MET A 457 25.93 -28.53 21.82
N LEU A 458 24.99 -29.37 21.37
CA LEU A 458 23.77 -28.90 20.73
C LEU A 458 22.92 -28.05 21.68
N ARG A 459 22.74 -28.49 22.94
CA ARG A 459 22.04 -27.71 23.97
C ARG A 459 22.74 -26.38 24.27
N GLU A 460 24.07 -26.39 24.35
CA GLU A 460 24.85 -25.15 24.52
C GLU A 460 24.64 -24.17 23.36
N LYS A 461 24.60 -24.66 22.11
CA LYS A 461 24.38 -23.81 20.93
C LYS A 461 22.96 -23.26 20.85
N ILE A 462 21.96 -24.08 21.15
CA ILE A 462 20.55 -23.65 21.20
C ILE A 462 20.38 -22.53 22.23
N ALA A 463 20.96 -22.70 23.43
CA ALA A 463 20.92 -21.67 24.46
C ALA A 463 21.72 -20.40 24.09
N ALA A 464 22.87 -20.55 23.43
CA ALA A 464 23.70 -19.43 23.02
C ALA A 464 23.05 -18.57 21.92
N LEU A 465 22.29 -19.20 21.02
CA LEU A 465 21.55 -18.53 19.95
C LEU A 465 20.18 -17.99 20.38
N ASP A 466 19.74 -18.33 21.59
CA ASP A 466 18.41 -17.96 22.12
C ASP A 466 17.25 -18.49 21.26
N ILE A 467 17.44 -19.64 20.61
CA ILE A 467 16.44 -20.28 19.72
C ILE A 467 15.62 -21.37 20.42
N GLY A 468 15.78 -21.50 21.75
CA GLY A 468 15.04 -22.49 22.54
C GLY A 468 13.54 -22.27 22.47
N GLU A 469 13.09 -21.02 22.66
CA GLU A 469 11.66 -20.67 22.62
C GLU A 469 11.03 -20.89 21.23
N ASP A 470 11.81 -20.69 20.15
CA ASP A 470 11.36 -20.95 18.78
C ASP A 470 11.09 -22.46 18.59
N ILE A 471 12.03 -23.31 19.02
CA ILE A 471 11.91 -24.77 18.96
C ILE A 471 10.75 -25.26 19.84
N GLU A 472 10.57 -24.70 21.04
CA GLU A 472 9.44 -25.01 21.92
C GLU A 472 8.10 -24.66 21.27
N HIS A 473 8.03 -23.50 20.59
CA HIS A 473 6.84 -23.07 19.86
C HIS A 473 6.51 -23.98 18.68
N GLU A 474 7.51 -24.39 17.89
CA GLU A 474 7.30 -25.30 16.77
C GLU A 474 6.74 -26.64 17.25
N ILE A 475 7.37 -27.24 18.27
CA ILE A 475 6.90 -28.49 18.88
C ILE A 475 5.50 -28.35 19.46
N ALA A 476 5.25 -27.28 20.22
CA ALA A 476 3.93 -27.02 20.81
C ALA A 476 2.86 -26.90 19.73
N SER A 477 3.17 -26.23 18.62
CA SER A 477 2.29 -26.10 17.45
C SER A 477 2.02 -27.44 16.76
N GLU A 478 3.04 -28.28 16.57
CA GLU A 478 2.89 -29.61 15.95
C GLU A 478 2.11 -30.59 16.83
N MET A 479 2.28 -30.50 18.15
CA MET A 479 1.63 -31.38 19.13
C MET A 479 0.28 -30.86 19.63
N GLY A 480 -0.12 -29.64 19.25
CA GLY A 480 -1.35 -29.00 19.71
C GLY A 480 -1.35 -28.64 21.20
N LEU A 481 -0.18 -28.32 21.75
CA LEU A 481 0.06 -27.91 23.14
C LEU A 481 0.24 -26.39 23.24
N SER A 482 0.17 -25.84 24.46
CA SER A 482 0.64 -24.48 24.73
C SER A 482 2.17 -24.45 24.73
N ALA A 483 2.78 -23.34 24.30
CA ALA A 483 4.24 -23.16 24.39
C ALA A 483 4.75 -23.30 25.84
N ASP A 484 3.97 -22.87 26.83
CA ASP A 484 4.27 -23.04 28.26
C ASP A 484 4.29 -24.51 28.73
N GLU A 485 3.82 -25.46 27.91
CA GLU A 485 3.79 -26.90 28.20
C GLU A 485 4.97 -27.66 27.58
N VAL A 486 5.82 -26.99 26.80
CA VAL A 486 7.01 -27.58 26.17
C VAL A 486 8.23 -26.86 26.71
N SER A 487 9.22 -27.62 27.18
CA SER A 487 10.52 -27.07 27.56
C SER A 487 11.64 -27.86 26.91
N VAL A 488 12.54 -27.18 26.22
CA VAL A 488 13.74 -27.75 25.60
C VAL A 488 14.60 -28.50 26.61
N ASP A 489 14.63 -28.06 27.86
CA ASP A 489 15.35 -28.72 28.95
C ASP A 489 14.76 -30.10 29.30
N GLU A 490 13.47 -30.31 29.03
CA GLU A 490 12.73 -31.53 29.35
C GLU A 490 12.52 -32.45 28.13
N LEU A 491 12.94 -32.04 26.92
CA LEU A 491 12.81 -32.83 25.69
C LEU A 491 13.72 -34.08 25.70
N SER A 492 13.22 -35.16 25.08
CA SER A 492 14.05 -36.33 24.83
C SER A 492 15.17 -35.97 23.84
N PRO A 493 16.35 -36.62 23.95
CA PRO A 493 17.46 -36.39 23.01
C PRO A 493 17.07 -36.53 21.54
N GLU A 494 16.25 -37.54 21.22
CA GLU A 494 15.78 -37.81 19.87
C GLU A 494 14.92 -36.67 19.32
N LEU A 495 14.00 -36.17 20.14
CA LEU A 495 13.09 -35.10 19.74
C LEU A 495 13.86 -33.78 19.60
N LEU A 496 14.72 -33.44 20.57
CA LEU A 496 15.52 -32.22 20.48
C LEU A 496 16.41 -32.18 19.23
N VAL A 497 17.06 -33.31 18.88
CA VAL A 497 17.91 -33.38 17.68
C VAL A 497 17.09 -33.29 16.39
N HIS A 498 15.93 -33.94 16.36
CA HIS A 498 15.01 -33.88 15.22
C HIS A 498 14.54 -32.44 14.95
N GLU A 499 14.06 -31.76 15.99
CA GLU A 499 13.50 -30.41 15.89
C GLU A 499 14.60 -29.37 15.63
N ALA A 500 15.77 -29.51 16.26
CA ALA A 500 16.92 -28.66 15.92
C ALA A 500 17.33 -28.86 14.45
N GLY A 501 17.32 -30.10 13.95
CA GLY A 501 17.58 -30.41 12.55
C GLY A 501 16.53 -29.84 11.59
N HIS A 502 15.25 -29.87 11.98
CA HIS A 502 14.16 -29.23 11.26
C HIS A 502 14.34 -27.72 11.22
N TYR A 503 14.55 -27.07 12.36
CA TYR A 503 14.78 -25.63 12.46
C TYR A 503 15.89 -25.14 11.52
N VAL A 504 17.08 -25.77 11.51
CA VAL A 504 18.15 -25.37 10.57
C VAL A 504 17.84 -25.73 9.12
N THR A 505 17.09 -26.80 8.84
CA THR A 505 16.66 -27.13 7.47
C THR A 505 15.67 -26.10 6.96
N ASP A 506 14.68 -25.74 7.77
CA ASP A 506 13.66 -24.74 7.46
C ASP A 506 14.32 -23.40 7.18
N ILE A 507 15.24 -22.94 8.03
CA ILE A 507 16.04 -21.72 7.76
C ILE A 507 16.75 -21.82 6.41
N GLN A 508 17.40 -22.94 6.11
CA GLN A 508 18.09 -23.12 4.82
C GLN A 508 17.14 -23.00 3.63
N GLU A 509 15.91 -23.51 3.74
CA GLU A 509 14.94 -23.49 2.65
C GLU A 509 14.33 -22.10 2.38
N HIS A 510 14.55 -21.12 3.27
CA HIS A 510 14.11 -19.74 3.07
C HIS A 510 15.00 -18.98 2.08
N TYR A 511 14.36 -18.22 1.18
CA TYR A 511 15.06 -17.32 0.26
C TYR A 511 15.26 -15.93 0.88
N MET A 512 16.49 -15.41 0.82
CA MET A 512 16.82 -14.05 1.24
C MET A 512 17.20 -13.14 0.07
N PRO A 513 16.82 -11.85 0.10
CA PRO A 513 17.31 -10.87 -0.86
C PRO A 513 18.78 -10.55 -0.64
N LEU A 514 19.60 -10.72 -1.68
CA LEU A 514 20.99 -10.30 -1.71
C LEU A 514 21.09 -8.83 -2.12
N GLY A 515 21.04 -7.95 -1.13
CA GLY A 515 21.11 -6.51 -1.32
C GLY A 515 19.81 -5.93 -1.87
N LEU A 516 19.92 -4.85 -2.64
CA LEU A 516 18.79 -4.09 -3.15
C LEU A 516 18.84 -3.99 -4.67
N HIS A 517 17.66 -4.01 -5.29
CA HIS A 517 17.56 -3.74 -6.72
C HIS A 517 17.76 -2.24 -6.99
N VAL A 518 18.49 -1.90 -8.05
CA VAL A 518 18.57 -0.51 -8.56
C VAL A 518 17.76 -0.46 -9.84
N PHE A 519 16.69 0.34 -9.84
CA PHE A 519 15.74 0.41 -10.94
C PHE A 519 16.46 0.65 -12.27
N GLY A 520 16.23 -0.22 -13.25
CA GLY A 520 16.79 -0.13 -14.60
C GLY A 520 18.32 -0.25 -14.74
N ARG A 521 19.03 -0.70 -13.70
CA ARG A 521 20.46 -1.04 -13.76
C ARG A 521 20.64 -2.52 -14.12
N ASP A 522 21.46 -2.77 -15.14
CA ASP A 522 21.77 -4.13 -15.58
C ASP A 522 22.40 -4.97 -14.46
N TRP A 523 21.99 -6.23 -14.35
CA TRP A 523 22.55 -7.18 -13.39
C TRP A 523 23.90 -7.73 -13.85
N THR A 524 24.77 -8.03 -12.90
CA THR A 524 26.01 -8.76 -13.18
C THR A 524 25.72 -10.21 -13.52
N ALA A 525 26.72 -10.91 -14.07
CA ALA A 525 26.59 -12.35 -14.33
C ALA A 525 26.28 -13.13 -13.04
N ASP A 526 26.97 -12.80 -11.94
CA ASP A 526 26.77 -13.44 -10.64
C ASP A 526 25.35 -13.26 -10.12
N MET A 527 24.80 -12.04 -10.19
CA MET A 527 23.41 -11.77 -9.77
C MET A 527 22.39 -12.59 -10.59
N LEU A 528 22.63 -12.74 -11.89
CA LEU A 528 21.79 -13.59 -12.76
C LEU A 528 21.91 -15.06 -12.35
N ASP A 529 23.13 -15.55 -12.11
CA ASP A 529 23.40 -16.94 -11.75
C ASP A 529 22.82 -17.30 -10.38
N THR A 530 22.89 -16.39 -9.41
CA THR A 530 22.24 -16.55 -8.10
C THR A 530 20.73 -16.70 -8.24
N MET A 531 20.07 -15.76 -8.90
CA MET A 531 18.62 -15.82 -9.09
C MET A 531 18.20 -17.07 -9.88
N LEU A 532 18.96 -17.44 -10.92
CA LEU A 532 18.67 -18.63 -11.71
C LEU A 532 18.80 -19.92 -10.89
N THR A 533 19.78 -19.98 -9.98
CA THR A 533 19.93 -21.11 -9.05
C THR A 533 18.68 -21.24 -8.17
N SER A 534 18.20 -20.13 -7.61
CA SER A 534 16.97 -20.11 -6.81
C SER A 534 15.69 -20.37 -7.61
N MET A 535 15.69 -20.10 -8.91
CA MET A 535 14.57 -20.41 -9.81
C MET A 535 14.64 -21.83 -10.40
N ALA A 536 15.73 -22.57 -10.20
CA ALA A 536 15.86 -23.92 -10.70
C ALA A 536 14.94 -24.85 -9.90
N SER A 537 14.16 -25.68 -10.59
CA SER A 537 13.38 -26.74 -9.93
C SER A 537 14.30 -27.83 -9.39
N GLU A 538 13.75 -28.86 -8.74
CA GLU A 538 14.49 -30.06 -8.26
C GLU A 538 15.40 -30.72 -9.33
N SER A 539 15.11 -30.49 -10.61
CA SER A 539 15.94 -30.91 -11.76
C SER A 539 17.25 -30.12 -11.95
N GLY A 540 17.49 -29.08 -11.16
CA GLY A 540 18.70 -28.25 -11.17
C GLY A 540 18.91 -27.38 -12.41
N THR A 541 17.96 -27.36 -13.37
CA THR A 541 18.11 -26.59 -14.62
C THR A 541 17.00 -25.53 -14.76
N PRO A 542 17.35 -24.24 -14.86
CA PRO A 542 16.37 -23.18 -15.09
C PRO A 542 15.66 -23.33 -16.44
N ALA A 543 14.41 -22.87 -16.51
CA ALA A 543 13.63 -22.91 -17.75
C ALA A 543 14.36 -22.17 -18.91
N PRO A 544 14.29 -22.68 -20.16
CA PRO A 544 14.93 -22.03 -21.30
C PRO A 544 14.51 -20.57 -21.49
N GLY A 545 15.48 -19.67 -21.73
CA GLY A 545 15.23 -18.25 -21.99
C GLY A 545 15.09 -17.37 -20.75
N LEU A 546 15.05 -17.96 -19.54
CA LEU A 546 14.89 -17.21 -18.29
C LEU A 546 16.03 -16.22 -18.04
N ARG A 547 17.28 -16.64 -18.28
CA ARG A 547 18.46 -15.76 -18.20
C ARG A 547 18.31 -14.53 -19.09
N GLN A 548 17.80 -14.71 -20.31
CA GLN A 548 17.59 -13.62 -21.25
C GLN A 548 16.50 -12.65 -20.75
N LYS A 549 15.41 -13.17 -20.20
CA LYS A 549 14.33 -12.36 -19.62
C LYS A 549 14.84 -11.54 -18.41
N LEU A 550 15.57 -12.17 -17.49
CA LEU A 550 16.19 -11.51 -16.33
C LEU A 550 17.18 -10.42 -16.76
N ALA A 551 18.06 -10.72 -17.72
CA ALA A 551 19.02 -9.74 -18.24
C ALA A 551 18.34 -8.58 -18.99
N ALA A 552 17.19 -8.82 -19.62
CA ALA A 552 16.45 -7.79 -20.36
C ALA A 552 15.56 -6.91 -19.47
N SER A 553 15.21 -7.37 -18.27
CA SER A 553 14.30 -6.70 -17.34
C SER A 553 14.72 -5.26 -17.00
N PRO A 554 15.95 -4.96 -16.54
CA PRO A 554 16.34 -3.59 -16.21
C PRO A 554 16.25 -2.62 -17.42
N ALA A 555 16.68 -3.07 -18.59
CA ALA A 555 16.54 -2.27 -19.80
C ALA A 555 15.06 -2.00 -20.16
N ALA A 556 14.17 -2.98 -19.95
CA ALA A 556 12.73 -2.84 -20.16
C ALA A 556 12.07 -1.90 -19.14
N GLU A 557 12.49 -1.94 -17.87
CA GLU A 557 12.06 -1.02 -16.80
C GLU A 557 12.32 0.43 -17.19
N ARG A 558 13.58 0.75 -17.55
CA ARG A 558 13.99 2.07 -18.00
C ARG A 558 13.19 2.50 -19.23
N ALA A 559 13.09 1.65 -20.25
CA ALA A 559 12.40 1.95 -21.49
C ALA A 559 10.91 2.27 -21.25
N SER A 560 10.23 1.46 -20.45
CA SER A 560 8.81 1.66 -20.12
C SER A 560 8.59 2.92 -19.28
N TRP A 561 9.49 3.22 -18.34
CA TRP A 561 9.41 4.43 -17.53
C TRP A 561 9.56 5.71 -18.37
N LEU A 562 10.56 5.76 -19.26
CA LEU A 562 10.73 6.87 -20.21
C LEU A 562 9.56 6.97 -21.17
N ASN A 563 9.09 5.85 -21.71
CA ASN A 563 7.93 5.81 -22.60
C ASN A 563 6.65 6.33 -21.90
N ALA A 564 6.46 6.04 -20.61
CA ALA A 564 5.37 6.62 -19.83
C ALA A 564 5.52 8.15 -19.66
N LEU A 565 6.72 8.67 -19.45
CA LEU A 565 7.00 10.13 -19.38
C LEU A 565 6.86 10.84 -20.73
N GLU A 566 6.88 10.09 -21.83
CA GLU A 566 6.49 10.55 -23.17
C GLU A 566 4.98 10.44 -23.42
N GLY A 567 4.21 10.03 -22.42
CA GLY A 567 2.76 9.85 -22.51
C GLY A 567 2.34 8.72 -23.44
N ARG A 568 3.14 7.66 -23.55
CA ARG A 568 2.89 6.52 -24.45
C ARG A 568 2.38 5.29 -23.68
N PHE A 569 2.01 4.24 -24.43
CA PHE A 569 1.43 3.03 -23.86
C PHE A 569 2.49 2.16 -23.18
N VAL A 570 2.27 1.78 -21.93
CA VAL A 570 3.05 0.75 -21.24
C VAL A 570 2.32 -0.58 -21.34
N ALA A 571 3.01 -1.58 -21.87
CA ALA A 571 2.43 -2.90 -22.07
C ALA A 571 2.05 -3.57 -20.73
N PRO A 572 0.88 -4.25 -20.65
CA PRO A 572 0.53 -5.03 -19.48
C PRO A 572 1.47 -6.22 -19.29
N GLY A 573 1.46 -6.77 -18.08
CA GLY A 573 2.09 -8.03 -17.71
C GLY A 573 1.53 -8.52 -16.38
N GLN A 574 1.71 -9.79 -16.07
CA GLN A 574 1.36 -10.31 -14.76
C GLN A 574 2.37 -9.78 -13.72
N GLY A 575 1.88 -9.35 -12.56
CA GLY A 575 2.71 -9.22 -11.37
C GLY A 575 2.58 -10.49 -10.55
N ASN A 576 3.70 -10.98 -10.02
CA ASN A 576 3.79 -12.05 -9.02
C ASN A 576 5.26 -12.20 -8.58
N ASP A 577 5.51 -13.09 -7.62
CA ASP A 577 6.85 -13.54 -7.28
C ASP A 577 7.51 -14.22 -8.50
N PRO A 578 8.66 -13.72 -9.01
CA PRO A 578 9.35 -14.33 -10.13
C PRO A 578 9.86 -15.75 -9.83
N LEU A 579 10.16 -16.12 -8.57
CA LEU A 579 10.58 -17.48 -8.21
C LEU A 579 9.49 -18.49 -8.52
N ARG A 580 8.26 -18.19 -8.08
CA ARG A 580 7.08 -19.06 -8.25
C ARG A 580 6.46 -18.93 -9.64
N THR A 581 6.50 -17.73 -10.24
CA THR A 581 5.88 -17.45 -11.54
C THR A 581 6.88 -16.76 -12.49
N PRO A 582 7.77 -17.52 -13.17
CA PRO A 582 8.75 -16.96 -14.10
C PRO A 582 8.17 -16.18 -15.30
N ASP A 583 6.87 -16.36 -15.60
CA ASP A 583 6.16 -15.67 -16.68
C ASP A 583 5.92 -14.18 -16.43
N VAL A 584 6.14 -13.69 -15.20
CA VAL A 584 6.15 -12.24 -14.89
C VAL A 584 7.29 -11.51 -15.58
N LEU A 585 8.31 -12.24 -16.05
CA LEU A 585 9.49 -11.70 -16.70
C LEU A 585 9.34 -11.62 -18.23
N PRO A 586 9.89 -10.58 -18.89
CA PRO A 586 10.65 -9.48 -18.30
C PRO A 586 9.76 -8.43 -17.62
N THR A 587 10.33 -7.72 -16.64
CA THR A 587 9.71 -6.59 -15.94
C THR A 587 9.62 -5.34 -16.86
N GLY A 588 9.27 -4.19 -16.30
CA GLY A 588 8.95 -2.98 -17.05
C GLY A 588 7.52 -3.00 -17.60
N ARG A 589 6.58 -3.65 -16.90
CA ARG A 589 5.19 -3.83 -17.35
C ARG A 589 4.21 -3.06 -16.48
N ASN A 590 3.10 -2.63 -17.08
CA ASN A 590 1.94 -2.10 -16.36
C ASN A 590 1.16 -3.26 -15.77
N PHE A 591 1.63 -3.76 -14.63
CA PHE A 591 1.17 -5.05 -14.14
C PHE A 591 -0.31 -5.07 -13.76
N HIS A 592 -0.85 -6.27 -13.72
CA HIS A 592 -2.17 -6.61 -13.21
C HIS A 592 -2.07 -7.81 -12.26
N ALA A 593 -3.10 -8.00 -11.45
CA ALA A 593 -3.27 -9.20 -10.65
C ALA A 593 -3.77 -10.38 -11.51
N LEU A 594 -3.99 -11.52 -10.86
CA LEU A 594 -4.68 -12.66 -11.45
C LEU A 594 -6.13 -12.31 -11.81
N SER A 595 -6.74 -13.16 -12.63
CA SER A 595 -8.16 -13.05 -12.94
C SER A 595 -8.97 -13.57 -11.75
N ASP A 596 -9.72 -12.70 -11.07
CA ASP A 596 -10.48 -13.05 -9.86
C ASP A 596 -11.49 -14.20 -10.04
N ASP A 597 -11.88 -14.55 -11.28
CA ASP A 597 -12.78 -15.67 -11.61
C ASP A 597 -12.07 -17.03 -11.77
N LEU A 598 -10.73 -17.03 -11.75
CA LEU A 598 -9.91 -18.23 -11.83
C LEU A 598 -9.39 -18.70 -10.46
N ILE A 599 -9.75 -18.01 -9.38
CA ILE A 599 -9.29 -18.26 -8.02
C ILE A 599 -10.44 -18.90 -7.20
N PRO A 600 -10.19 -19.99 -6.45
CA PRO A 600 -8.94 -20.73 -6.40
C PRO A 600 -8.71 -21.55 -7.68
N THR A 601 -7.44 -21.66 -8.10
CA THR A 601 -7.10 -22.56 -9.21
C THR A 601 -7.26 -24.02 -8.80
N ARG A 602 -7.32 -24.95 -9.77
CA ARG A 602 -7.39 -26.40 -9.45
C ARG A 602 -6.16 -26.88 -8.68
N VAL A 603 -5.00 -26.30 -8.97
CA VAL A 603 -3.76 -26.59 -8.24
C VAL A 603 -3.87 -26.06 -6.82
N ALA A 604 -4.32 -24.81 -6.64
CA ALA A 604 -4.54 -24.22 -5.32
C ALA A 604 -5.55 -25.03 -4.48
N TRP A 605 -6.61 -25.55 -5.10
CA TRP A 605 -7.57 -26.44 -4.43
C TRP A 605 -6.91 -27.73 -3.94
N SER A 606 -6.11 -28.39 -4.78
CA SER A 606 -5.40 -29.62 -4.39
C SER A 606 -4.43 -29.36 -3.23
N LEU A 607 -3.69 -28.25 -3.26
CA LEU A 607 -2.79 -27.87 -2.17
C LEU A 607 -3.56 -27.53 -0.89
N ALA A 608 -4.75 -26.94 -1.00
CA ALA A 608 -5.61 -26.67 0.15
C ALA A 608 -6.14 -27.96 0.79
N GLU A 609 -6.44 -29.00 0.01
CA GLU A 609 -6.79 -30.33 0.55
C GLU A 609 -5.62 -30.91 1.37
N ASP A 610 -4.39 -30.83 0.86
CA ASP A 610 -3.19 -31.27 1.58
C ASP A 610 -2.97 -30.45 2.88
N LEU A 611 -3.15 -29.13 2.83
CA LEU A 611 -3.07 -28.27 4.01
C LEU A 611 -4.15 -28.59 5.03
N PHE A 612 -5.39 -28.85 4.60
CA PHE A 612 -6.50 -29.21 5.47
C PHE A 612 -6.22 -30.54 6.18
N GLU A 613 -5.73 -31.54 5.43
CA GLU A 613 -5.31 -32.81 6.02
C GLU A 613 -4.17 -32.64 7.02
N LYS A 614 -3.19 -31.78 6.72
CA LYS A 614 -2.09 -31.46 7.64
C LYS A 614 -2.65 -30.83 8.93
N ALA A 615 -3.52 -29.83 8.82
CA ALA A 615 -4.11 -29.13 9.95
C ALA A 615 -4.97 -30.03 10.86
N GLU A 616 -5.66 -31.04 10.30
CA GLU A 616 -6.37 -32.06 11.09
C GLU A 616 -5.39 -33.01 11.80
N LYS A 617 -4.26 -33.37 11.16
CA LYS A 617 -3.26 -34.28 11.73
C LYS A 617 -2.45 -33.62 12.86
N THR A 618 -2.11 -32.34 12.72
CA THR A 618 -1.33 -31.56 13.70
C THR A 618 -2.18 -30.96 14.83
N GLY A 619 -3.51 -31.13 14.80
CA GLY A 619 -4.40 -30.59 15.83
C GLY A 619 -4.54 -29.06 15.82
N THR A 620 -3.93 -28.38 14.85
CA THR A 620 -4.10 -26.94 14.56
C THR A 620 -5.58 -26.62 14.34
N ARG A 621 -6.32 -27.55 13.74
CA ARG A 621 -7.77 -27.51 13.60
C ARG A 621 -8.44 -28.47 14.57
N GLN A 622 -9.47 -27.99 15.29
CA GLN A 622 -10.27 -28.80 16.21
C GLN A 622 -11.73 -28.84 15.75
N ARG A 623 -12.25 -30.04 15.49
CA ARG A 623 -13.59 -30.24 14.88
C ARG A 623 -14.75 -29.65 15.68
N ASP A 624 -14.58 -29.44 16.98
CA ASP A 624 -15.57 -28.89 17.90
C ASP A 624 -15.38 -27.38 18.16
N LYS A 625 -14.40 -26.74 17.51
CA LYS A 625 -14.11 -25.31 17.64
C LYS A 625 -14.26 -24.57 16.30
N SER A 626 -14.17 -23.24 16.38
CA SER A 626 -14.16 -22.37 15.22
C SER A 626 -12.73 -21.97 14.89
N ASP A 627 -12.38 -22.07 13.61
CA ASP A 627 -11.09 -21.63 13.10
C ASP A 627 -11.16 -20.14 12.73
N ALA A 628 -10.09 -19.39 12.99
CA ALA A 628 -9.94 -18.00 12.56
C ALA A 628 -8.89 -17.93 11.45
N LEU A 629 -9.29 -17.45 10.27
CA LEU A 629 -8.43 -17.34 9.09
C LEU A 629 -8.21 -15.87 8.72
N VAL A 630 -6.98 -15.53 8.37
CA VAL A 630 -6.62 -14.22 7.84
C VAL A 630 -6.34 -14.37 6.35
N LEU A 631 -7.15 -13.69 5.53
CA LEU A 631 -7.00 -13.72 4.08
C LEU A 631 -6.39 -12.43 3.59
N TRP A 632 -5.15 -12.50 3.12
CA TRP A 632 -4.47 -11.39 2.45
C TRP A 632 -4.59 -11.50 0.95
N ALA A 633 -4.88 -10.37 0.30
CA ALA A 633 -4.96 -10.29 -1.16
C ALA A 633 -3.60 -10.54 -1.82
N SER A 634 -2.49 -10.17 -1.17
CA SER A 634 -1.12 -10.49 -1.63
C SER A 634 -0.93 -12.00 -1.74
N ASP A 635 -1.36 -12.73 -0.71
CA ASP A 635 -1.14 -14.16 -0.59
C ASP A 635 -2.01 -14.89 -1.59
N THR A 636 -3.29 -14.48 -1.70
CA THR A 636 -4.22 -14.98 -2.73
C THR A 636 -3.67 -14.86 -4.15
N VAL A 637 -2.90 -13.80 -4.46
CA VAL A 637 -2.26 -13.63 -5.76
C VAL A 637 -1.01 -14.51 -5.90
N ARG A 638 -0.24 -14.68 -4.82
CA ARG A 638 1.01 -15.47 -4.79
C ARG A 638 0.77 -16.98 -4.80
N ASP A 639 -0.27 -17.43 -4.11
CA ASP A 639 -0.67 -18.83 -3.97
C ASP A 639 -1.78 -19.24 -4.93
N GLU A 640 -2.34 -18.30 -5.69
CA GLU A 640 -3.46 -18.51 -6.62
C GLU A 640 -4.77 -19.00 -5.95
N GLY A 641 -4.95 -18.67 -4.66
CA GLY A 641 -6.15 -18.90 -3.87
C GLY A 641 -6.09 -20.10 -2.93
N VAL A 642 -4.91 -20.58 -2.54
CA VAL A 642 -4.80 -21.76 -1.65
C VAL A 642 -5.54 -21.50 -0.34
N MET A 643 -5.29 -20.35 0.30
CA MET A 643 -5.98 -20.01 1.57
C MET A 643 -7.47 -19.66 1.40
N ILE A 644 -7.95 -19.40 0.18
CA ILE A 644 -9.39 -19.25 -0.10
C ILE A 644 -10.07 -20.62 -0.22
N ALA A 645 -9.35 -21.62 -0.74
CA ALA A 645 -9.84 -22.99 -0.87
C ALA A 645 -9.80 -23.75 0.46
N PHE A 646 -8.79 -23.48 1.29
CA PHE A 646 -8.67 -23.97 2.67
C PHE A 646 -9.81 -23.42 3.54
#